data_AF-A0A669BWB9-F1
#
_entry.id   AF-A0A669BWB9-F1
#
_cell.length_a   1.000
_cell.length_b   1.000
_cell.length_c   1.000
_cell.angle_alpha   90.00
_cell.angle_beta   90.00
_cell.angle_gamma   90.00
#
_symmetry.space_group_name_H-M   'P 1'
#
loop_
_entity.id
_entity.type
_entity.pdbx_description
1 polymer ?
#
loop_
_entity_poly.entity_id
_entity_poly.type
_entity_poly.pdbx_seq_one_letter_code
_entity_poly.pdbx_strand_id
1 'polypeptide(L)'
;MAQSELFVTRASPVEARPVELDVLGFLQRFGDENSTAERCYRSHSHSSVLQGLPFGGVPTVLAINVVIWMFLLLIFSCLRKAAWDYGRLALLMENDSLTSLFYGEPSEKEKSPSESSPSDSETKDMEIRSKCGTDAVTYLSFQRHIILLMTVVTLLSLAVILPVNISGNLLDSPENFGRTTLANVSAVDSFLWLHSVLALVYFIITLLCMAHHSLQLEYREDEKVARTLMITSIPKEISDPGLITKHFHEAYPSCTVTDIRFCFDVHKLMRLDLERRKAMKGRLYFATKAQKEGKIMIKTHPCAQIFCCDICGFEKVDAEQYYSELEEKRTDEFNAEKNRISMKRLGIAFVTFRDERMTAVIVKDYGRVNCRRRPQQSSISTVVQSHKWDVSYAPAPSDIIWENLSVCGSRWWLRCVLLNILLFLLLFFFTTPAIIVNTMDKFNVTRPVESLRSPVVTEFFPTLLLWAFSVLLPFIVYYSAFFESHWTRSGENQVTMHKCFFLLVFMVIILPSLGLSSLDLLFTWLFDVNFLEEKDLKFQCVFLPDNGAFFVNYVITSSLIGTAMELLRIPALTVYALRLCFAKSQAERIHSQAYEFQFGLEYAWTMCIFAVSMTYSITCPIITPFGLLYAILKHMVDRYNIYYAYVPTKLNQRIHRAAISQVIVAPILCMFWLLFFSVLRLGKYPYGTLTDADRSTVTSTTASSVQYHFFLCWRIHNQSILLERDLNVTEKAYVI
;
A
#
# COMPACT_ATOMS: atom_id res chain seq x y z
N MET A 1 11.89 -68.23 26.27
CA MET A 1 11.69 -69.21 27.36
C MET A 1 10.31 -68.93 27.94
N ALA A 2 9.32 -69.78 27.62
CA ALA A 2 7.94 -69.84 28.14
C ALA A 2 7.05 -68.57 27.99
N GLN A 3 5.73 -68.61 27.75
CA GLN A 3 4.77 -69.69 27.61
C GLN A 3 3.51 -69.12 26.93
N SER A 4 2.94 -69.90 26.02
CA SER A 4 1.58 -69.77 25.50
C SER A 4 0.57 -70.18 26.58
N GLU A 5 -0.61 -69.57 26.65
CA GLU A 5 -1.87 -70.30 26.88
C GLU A 5 -3.04 -69.61 26.17
N LEU A 6 -3.83 -70.47 25.54
CA LEU A 6 -5.03 -70.24 24.75
C LEU A 6 -6.18 -70.85 25.56
N PHE A 7 -7.29 -70.14 25.76
CA PHE A 7 -8.55 -70.79 26.10
C PHE A 7 -9.75 -70.09 25.44
N VAL A 8 -10.63 -70.94 24.92
CA VAL A 8 -11.67 -70.68 23.94
C VAL A 8 -13.06 -70.88 24.58
N THR A 9 -14.07 -70.19 24.03
CA THR A 9 -15.55 -70.39 24.13
C THR A 9 -16.22 -70.02 25.46
N ARG A 10 -17.43 -69.41 25.49
CA ARG A 10 -18.68 -69.84 24.85
C ARG A 10 -19.76 -68.73 24.97
N ALA A 11 -20.62 -68.62 23.95
CA ALA A 11 -21.81 -67.74 23.91
C ALA A 11 -23.03 -68.32 24.67
N SER A 12 -23.98 -67.47 25.05
CA SER A 12 -25.37 -67.78 25.45
C SER A 12 -26.24 -66.50 25.33
N PRO A 13 -27.59 -66.59 25.19
CA PRO A 13 -28.30 -65.95 24.08
C PRO A 13 -29.21 -64.76 24.45
N VAL A 14 -29.62 -64.07 23.38
CA VAL A 14 -30.60 -62.99 23.30
C VAL A 14 -31.96 -63.39 23.89
N GLU A 15 -32.50 -62.55 24.77
CA GLU A 15 -33.91 -62.55 25.18
C GLU A 15 -34.55 -61.23 24.73
N ALA A 16 -35.56 -61.31 23.86
CA ALA A 16 -36.28 -60.17 23.33
C ALA A 16 -37.59 -59.95 24.11
N ARG A 17 -37.80 -58.74 24.65
CA ARG A 17 -39.13 -58.17 24.91
C ARG A 17 -39.13 -56.65 24.64
N PRO A 18 -40.25 -56.12 24.11
CA PRO A 18 -40.31 -54.78 23.54
C PRO A 18 -40.58 -53.73 24.63
N VAL A 19 -39.85 -52.63 24.60
CA VAL A 19 -40.19 -51.41 25.33
C VAL A 19 -40.41 -50.34 24.27
N GLU A 20 -41.66 -49.90 24.14
CA GLU A 20 -42.04 -48.73 23.34
C GLU A 20 -41.19 -47.53 23.80
N LEU A 21 -40.32 -47.05 22.91
CA LEU A 21 -39.55 -45.85 23.14
C LEU A 21 -40.43 -44.67 22.70
N ASP A 22 -40.85 -43.87 23.67
CA ASP A 22 -41.49 -42.57 23.46
C ASP A 22 -40.50 -41.62 22.76
N VAL A 23 -40.51 -41.65 21.43
CA VAL A 23 -39.67 -40.82 20.55
C VAL A 23 -40.00 -39.33 20.68
N LEU A 24 -41.19 -38.97 21.16
CA LEU A 24 -41.60 -37.57 21.31
C LEU A 24 -40.97 -36.90 22.54
N GLY A 25 -40.72 -37.64 23.61
CA GLY A 25 -40.05 -37.11 24.81
C GLY A 25 -38.55 -36.82 24.62
N PHE A 26 -37.87 -37.54 23.72
CA PHE A 26 -36.43 -37.38 23.48
C PHE A 26 -36.11 -36.23 22.50
N LEU A 27 -37.02 -35.95 21.55
CA LEU A 27 -36.84 -34.87 20.57
C LEU A 27 -37.12 -33.47 21.13
N GLN A 28 -37.77 -33.35 22.28
CA GLN A 28 -38.16 -32.04 22.83
C GLN A 28 -37.15 -31.46 23.85
N ARG A 29 -36.05 -32.17 24.14
CA ARG A 29 -35.01 -31.73 25.10
C ARG A 29 -33.70 -31.23 24.49
N PHE A 30 -33.56 -31.24 23.16
CA PHE A 30 -32.32 -30.84 22.46
C PHE A 30 -32.53 -29.83 21.30
N GLY A 31 -33.71 -29.22 21.17
CA GLY A 31 -34.00 -28.24 20.12
C GLY A 31 -33.71 -26.81 20.58
N ASP A 32 -32.57 -26.25 20.15
CA ASP A 32 -32.53 -25.04 19.29
C ASP A 32 -31.17 -24.31 19.31
N GLU A 33 -30.31 -24.48 20.32
CA GLU A 33 -29.02 -23.76 20.35
C GLU A 33 -27.83 -24.50 19.68
N ASN A 34 -27.82 -25.84 19.66
CA ASN A 34 -26.70 -26.61 19.07
C ASN A 34 -26.77 -26.73 17.54
N SER A 35 -27.93 -26.51 16.91
CA SER A 35 -28.10 -26.79 15.48
C SER A 35 -27.55 -25.68 14.57
N THR A 36 -27.50 -24.43 15.03
CA THR A 36 -27.02 -23.26 14.29
C THR A 36 -25.50 -23.15 14.33
N ALA A 37 -24.88 -23.36 15.50
CA ALA A 37 -23.42 -23.37 15.63
C ALA A 37 -22.79 -24.49 14.78
N GLU A 38 -23.34 -25.71 14.85
CA GLU A 38 -22.84 -26.83 14.06
C GLU A 38 -23.05 -26.63 12.55
N ARG A 39 -24.14 -25.96 12.15
CA ARG A 39 -24.40 -25.57 10.75
C ARG A 39 -23.44 -24.47 10.27
N CYS A 40 -23.09 -23.50 11.11
CA CYS A 40 -22.05 -22.50 10.83
C CYS A 40 -20.66 -23.15 10.67
N TYR A 41 -20.29 -24.05 11.58
CA TYR A 41 -19.02 -24.78 11.52
C TYR A 41 -18.93 -25.67 10.27
N ARG A 42 -20.01 -26.39 9.91
CA ARG A 42 -20.05 -27.22 8.68
C ARG A 42 -20.10 -26.40 7.39
N SER A 43 -20.65 -25.20 7.40
CA SER A 43 -20.65 -24.34 6.20
C SER A 43 -19.27 -23.73 5.93
N HIS A 44 -18.45 -23.51 6.97
CA HIS A 44 -17.09 -22.95 6.85
C HIS A 44 -15.97 -24.01 6.82
N SER A 45 -16.25 -25.27 7.20
CA SER A 45 -15.30 -26.40 7.31
C SER A 45 -14.60 -26.81 6.01
N HIS A 46 -14.83 -26.13 4.90
CA HIS A 46 -14.23 -26.43 3.60
C HIS A 46 -13.09 -25.47 3.20
N SER A 47 -12.65 -24.54 4.06
CA SER A 47 -11.82 -23.40 3.59
C SER A 47 -10.56 -23.01 4.38
N SER A 48 -10.26 -23.59 5.55
CA SER A 48 -9.05 -23.19 6.31
C SER A 48 -8.14 -24.37 6.66
N VAL A 49 -6.92 -24.35 6.13
CA VAL A 49 -5.83 -25.34 6.32
C VAL A 49 -5.37 -25.49 7.79
N LEU A 50 -5.90 -24.70 8.73
CA LEU A 50 -5.50 -24.65 10.13
C LEU A 50 -6.52 -25.27 11.12
N GLN A 51 -7.59 -25.90 10.63
CA GLN A 51 -8.57 -26.55 11.50
C GLN A 51 -7.98 -27.80 12.18
N GLY A 52 -8.04 -27.84 13.52
CA GLY A 52 -7.58 -28.97 14.36
C GLY A 52 -6.36 -28.69 15.23
N LEU A 53 -5.74 -27.51 15.13
CA LEU A 53 -4.64 -27.10 16.02
C LEU A 53 -5.16 -26.37 17.27
N PRO A 54 -4.58 -26.62 18.46
CA PRO A 54 -4.99 -25.94 19.69
C PRO A 54 -4.80 -24.42 19.53
N PHE A 55 -5.75 -23.64 20.08
CA PHE A 55 -5.72 -22.18 20.07
C PHE A 55 -5.61 -21.54 18.67
N GLY A 56 -6.25 -22.12 17.64
CA GLY A 56 -6.26 -21.57 16.28
C GLY A 56 -4.89 -21.56 15.59
N GLY A 57 -3.94 -22.38 16.07
CA GLY A 57 -2.60 -22.52 15.51
C GLY A 57 -1.64 -21.35 15.79
N VAL A 58 -2.05 -20.35 16.56
CA VAL A 58 -1.25 -19.13 16.81
C VAL A 58 0.14 -19.43 17.39
N PRO A 59 0.30 -20.28 18.43
CA PRO A 59 1.63 -20.57 18.97
C PRO A 59 2.55 -21.28 17.97
N THR A 60 2.00 -22.21 17.19
CA THR A 60 2.73 -22.96 16.16
C THR A 60 3.19 -22.02 15.03
N VAL A 61 2.29 -21.18 14.54
CA VAL A 61 2.58 -20.18 13.51
C VAL A 61 3.64 -19.21 14.02
N LEU A 62 3.52 -18.70 15.24
CA LEU A 62 4.53 -17.82 15.85
C LEU A 62 5.92 -18.47 15.88
N ALA A 63 6.02 -19.71 16.37
CA ALA A 63 7.29 -20.43 16.44
C ALA A 63 7.95 -20.59 15.06
N ILE A 64 7.16 -21.00 14.05
CA ILE A 64 7.65 -21.16 12.67
C ILE A 64 8.12 -19.81 12.11
N ASN A 65 7.33 -18.75 12.28
CA ASN A 65 7.68 -17.42 11.78
C ASN A 65 8.95 -16.87 12.45
N VAL A 66 9.16 -17.12 13.76
CA VAL A 66 10.39 -16.72 14.46
C VAL A 66 11.61 -17.45 13.92
N VAL A 67 11.52 -18.76 13.67
CA VAL A 67 12.63 -19.54 13.09
C VAL A 67 12.98 -19.03 11.69
N ILE A 68 11.97 -18.81 10.83
CA ILE A 68 12.18 -18.27 9.47
C ILE A 68 12.76 -16.86 9.54
N TRP A 69 12.27 -16.01 10.45
CA TRP A 69 12.78 -14.66 10.64
C TRP A 69 14.26 -14.64 11.03
N MET A 70 14.66 -15.48 11.99
CA MET A 70 16.07 -15.64 12.37
C MET A 70 16.93 -16.09 11.20
N PHE A 71 16.43 -17.03 10.38
CA PHE A 71 17.11 -17.48 9.16
C PHE A 71 17.25 -16.35 8.12
N LEU A 72 16.21 -15.55 7.89
CA LEU A 72 16.28 -14.39 7.00
C LEU A 72 17.27 -13.34 7.50
N LEU A 73 17.32 -13.06 8.81
CA LEU A 73 18.32 -12.15 9.39
C LEU A 73 19.74 -12.68 9.24
N LEU A 74 19.94 -14.00 9.33
CA LEU A 74 21.23 -14.63 9.06
C LEU A 74 21.63 -14.45 7.59
N ILE A 75 20.72 -14.70 6.65
CA ILE A 75 20.95 -14.45 5.21
C ILE A 75 21.29 -12.98 4.99
N PHE A 76 20.53 -12.06 5.57
CA PHE A 76 20.80 -10.63 5.48
C PHE A 76 22.21 -10.28 5.96
N SER A 77 22.61 -10.83 7.11
CA SER A 77 23.95 -10.61 7.69
C SER A 77 25.06 -11.16 6.79
N CYS A 78 24.87 -12.35 6.23
CA CYS A 78 25.78 -12.96 5.27
C CYS A 78 25.88 -12.15 3.98
N LEU A 79 24.75 -11.77 3.38
CA LEU A 79 24.69 -10.95 2.17
C LEU A 79 25.31 -9.58 2.41
N ARG A 80 25.05 -8.95 3.56
CA ARG A 80 25.62 -7.64 3.88
C ARG A 80 27.14 -7.69 4.02
N LYS A 81 27.68 -8.79 4.56
CA LYS A 81 29.13 -9.02 4.65
C LYS A 81 29.76 -9.34 3.29
N ALA A 82 29.07 -10.11 2.44
CA ALA A 82 29.57 -10.52 1.12
C ALA A 82 29.42 -9.44 0.04
N ALA A 83 28.37 -8.62 0.13
CA ALA A 83 27.94 -7.67 -0.90
C ALA A 83 27.95 -6.20 -0.41
N TRP A 84 28.76 -5.89 0.61
CA TRP A 84 28.87 -4.54 1.19
C TRP A 84 29.07 -3.45 0.12
N ASP A 85 29.87 -3.76 -0.90
CA ASP A 85 30.21 -2.84 -1.99
C ASP A 85 29.02 -2.51 -2.90
N TYR A 86 28.03 -3.39 -3.07
CA TYR A 86 26.92 -3.18 -4.02
C TYR A 86 25.97 -2.07 -3.60
N GLY A 87 25.65 -1.96 -2.30
CA GLY A 87 24.81 -0.88 -1.79
C GLY A 87 25.50 0.49 -1.85
N ARG A 88 26.82 0.51 -1.61
CA ARG A 88 27.65 1.72 -1.68
C ARG A 88 27.89 2.16 -3.13
N LEU A 89 28.15 1.23 -4.05
CA LEU A 89 28.32 1.52 -5.48
C LEU A 89 27.05 2.15 -6.09
N ALA A 90 25.86 1.62 -5.78
CA ALA A 90 24.62 2.15 -6.34
C ALA A 90 24.37 3.62 -5.95
N LEU A 91 24.69 4.02 -4.71
CA LEU A 91 24.55 5.40 -4.22
C LEU A 91 25.70 6.32 -4.69
N LEU A 92 26.92 5.80 -4.81
CA LEU A 92 28.07 6.57 -5.31
C LEU A 92 28.05 6.84 -6.82
N MET A 93 27.29 6.05 -7.59
CA MET A 93 27.21 6.19 -9.05
C MET A 93 26.30 7.35 -9.52
N GLU A 94 25.44 7.87 -8.65
CA GLU A 94 24.55 9.00 -8.96
C GLU A 94 25.17 10.35 -8.57
N ASN A 95 26.06 10.38 -7.57
CA ASN A 95 26.96 11.49 -7.39
C ASN A 95 28.00 11.45 -8.52
N ASP A 96 27.76 12.22 -9.58
CA ASP A 96 28.50 12.33 -10.87
C ASP A 96 30.05 12.53 -10.78
N SER A 97 30.67 12.40 -9.62
CA SER A 97 32.11 12.33 -9.43
C SER A 97 32.64 10.97 -9.92
N LEU A 98 32.94 10.91 -11.21
CA LEU A 98 33.77 9.88 -11.86
C LEU A 98 35.04 9.61 -11.03
N THR A 99 35.59 10.62 -10.36
CA THR A 99 36.72 10.56 -9.43
C THR A 99 36.50 9.70 -8.19
N SER A 100 35.30 9.66 -7.58
CA SER A 100 35.06 8.85 -6.37
C SER A 100 34.87 7.36 -6.67
N LEU A 101 34.52 7.01 -7.90
CA LEU A 101 34.41 5.61 -8.34
C LEU A 101 35.79 4.97 -8.56
N PHE A 102 36.81 5.78 -8.88
CA PHE A 102 38.18 5.31 -9.13
C PHE A 102 39.17 5.64 -8.00
N TYR A 103 38.89 6.65 -7.15
CA TYR A 103 39.78 7.13 -6.07
C TYR A 103 39.11 7.27 -4.70
N GLY A 104 37.88 6.79 -4.52
CA GLY A 104 37.20 6.87 -3.22
C GLY A 104 37.92 6.01 -2.18
N GLU A 105 38.74 6.63 -1.34
CA GLU A 105 39.31 5.96 -0.16
C GLU A 105 38.19 5.39 0.73
N PRO A 106 38.45 4.28 1.43
CA PRO A 106 37.54 3.75 2.44
C PRO A 106 37.58 4.68 3.67
N SER A 107 36.86 5.80 3.61
CA SER A 107 36.59 6.63 4.77
C SER A 107 35.75 5.81 5.77
N GLU A 108 36.41 5.56 6.90
CA GLU A 108 35.99 5.21 8.26
C GLU A 108 34.68 4.42 8.50
N LYS A 109 34.83 3.39 9.34
CA LYS A 109 33.75 2.57 9.91
C LYS A 109 32.70 3.44 10.62
N GLU A 110 31.63 3.83 9.92
CA GLU A 110 30.42 4.34 10.56
C GLU A 110 29.79 3.23 11.43
N LYS A 111 29.63 3.53 12.73
CA LYS A 111 28.99 2.64 13.70
C LYS A 111 27.52 2.39 13.33
N SER A 112 27.07 1.16 13.54
CA SER A 112 25.69 0.74 13.36
C SER A 112 24.72 1.60 14.20
N PRO A 113 23.51 1.97 13.70
CA PRO A 113 22.60 2.87 14.42
C PRO A 113 21.89 2.27 15.65
N SER A 114 22.29 1.09 16.13
CA SER A 114 21.51 0.25 17.05
C SER A 114 21.80 0.42 18.55
N GLU A 115 22.53 1.46 18.97
CA GLU A 115 22.73 1.76 20.40
C GLU A 115 21.86 2.95 20.83
N SER A 116 20.99 2.72 21.82
CA SER A 116 19.92 3.63 22.28
C SER A 116 20.27 4.37 23.57
N SER A 117 20.25 5.69 23.54
CA SER A 117 20.00 6.57 24.69
C SER A 117 19.06 7.73 24.27
N PRO A 118 18.20 8.28 25.15
CA PRO A 118 17.14 9.23 24.75
C PRO A 118 17.65 10.59 24.23
N SER A 119 18.83 11.02 24.70
CA SER A 119 19.49 12.26 24.27
C SER A 119 20.11 12.19 22.86
N ASP A 120 20.19 11.00 22.24
CA ASP A 120 20.77 10.81 20.90
C ASP A 120 19.73 10.88 19.76
N SER A 121 18.44 11.02 20.06
CA SER A 121 17.39 10.96 19.04
C SER A 121 17.36 12.21 18.15
N GLU A 122 17.47 13.39 18.74
CA GLU A 122 17.43 14.67 18.01
C GLU A 122 18.66 14.87 17.12
N THR A 123 19.86 14.52 17.63
CA THR A 123 21.12 14.62 16.88
C THR A 123 21.12 13.69 15.66
N LYS A 124 20.59 12.48 15.81
CA LYS A 124 20.45 11.50 14.71
C LYS A 124 19.36 11.92 13.72
N ASP A 125 18.27 12.52 14.17
CA ASP A 125 17.22 13.04 13.27
C ASP A 125 17.73 14.22 12.42
N MET A 126 18.62 15.06 12.96
CA MET A 126 19.31 16.10 12.17
C MET A 126 20.26 15.51 11.13
N GLU A 127 21.02 14.48 11.49
CA GLU A 127 21.89 13.75 10.55
C GLU A 127 21.07 13.10 9.43
N ILE A 128 20.01 12.37 9.77
CA ILE A 128 19.09 11.79 8.78
C ILE A 128 18.47 12.87 7.90
N ARG A 129 18.07 14.02 8.47
CA ARG A 129 17.53 15.15 7.69
C ARG A 129 18.53 15.66 6.66
N SER A 130 19.79 15.81 7.03
CA SER A 130 20.84 16.30 6.13
C SER A 130 21.15 15.32 4.99
N LYS A 131 21.11 14.01 5.26
CA LYS A 131 21.49 12.96 4.30
C LYS A 131 20.33 12.47 3.44
N CYS A 132 19.18 12.22 4.05
CA CYS A 132 18.02 11.56 3.45
C CYS A 132 16.87 12.54 3.13
N GLY A 133 16.93 13.78 3.61
CA GLY A 133 15.93 14.81 3.39
C GLY A 133 14.83 14.88 4.45
N THR A 134 13.98 15.90 4.37
CA THR A 134 12.91 16.19 5.34
C THR A 134 11.80 15.14 5.30
N ASP A 135 11.41 14.67 4.11
CA ASP A 135 10.31 13.70 3.93
C ASP A 135 10.58 12.36 4.62
N ALA A 136 11.84 11.92 4.63
CA ALA A 136 12.29 10.73 5.36
C ALA A 136 12.07 10.88 6.88
N VAL A 137 12.44 12.03 7.45
CA VAL A 137 12.25 12.30 8.88
C VAL A 137 10.76 12.39 9.21
N THR A 138 9.96 13.01 8.35
CA THR A 138 8.51 13.08 8.50
C THR A 138 7.87 11.70 8.51
N TYR A 139 8.28 10.83 7.58
CA TYR A 139 7.84 9.43 7.53
C TYR A 139 8.20 8.64 8.80
N LEU A 140 9.45 8.78 9.27
CA LEU A 140 9.88 8.11 10.50
C LEU A 140 9.15 8.67 11.73
N SER A 141 8.86 9.97 11.76
CA SER A 141 8.05 10.60 12.81
C SER A 141 6.61 10.07 12.82
N PHE A 142 5.99 9.90 11.65
CA PHE A 142 4.68 9.27 11.51
C PHE A 142 4.67 7.86 12.12
N GLN A 143 5.67 7.03 11.82
CA GLN A 143 5.77 5.68 12.40
C GLN A 143 5.90 5.69 13.92
N ARG A 144 6.66 6.64 14.50
CA ARG A 144 6.74 6.79 15.96
C ARG A 144 5.38 7.10 16.59
N HIS A 145 4.57 7.94 15.94
CA HIS A 145 3.21 8.22 16.40
C HIS A 145 2.29 7.00 16.30
N ILE A 146 2.44 6.17 15.26
CA ILE A 146 1.72 4.89 15.15
C ILE A 146 2.17 3.91 16.25
N ILE A 147 3.48 3.83 16.57
CA ILE A 147 3.98 3.00 17.68
C ILE A 147 3.39 3.46 19.01
N LEU A 148 3.38 4.77 19.28
CA LEU A 148 2.77 5.34 20.48
C LEU A 148 1.30 4.96 20.57
N LEU A 149 0.54 5.16 19.49
CA LEU A 149 -0.88 4.85 19.42
C LEU A 149 -1.15 3.35 19.63
N MET A 150 -0.39 2.47 18.97
CA MET A 150 -0.48 1.02 19.14
C MET A 150 -0.10 0.57 20.55
N THR A 151 0.83 1.24 21.21
CA THR A 151 1.19 0.95 22.60
C THR A 151 0.02 1.24 23.53
N VAL A 152 -0.61 2.41 23.38
CA VAL A 152 -1.80 2.79 24.18
C VAL A 152 -2.97 1.83 23.93
N VAL A 153 -3.26 1.52 22.67
CA VAL A 153 -4.31 0.55 22.30
C VAL A 153 -4.00 -0.84 22.87
N THR A 154 -2.74 -1.30 22.81
CA THR A 154 -2.35 -2.60 23.36
C THR A 154 -2.54 -2.66 24.86
N LEU A 155 -2.14 -1.62 25.59
CA LEU A 155 -2.32 -1.56 27.04
C LEU A 155 -3.81 -1.60 27.43
N LEU A 156 -4.65 -0.81 26.74
CA LEU A 156 -6.09 -0.79 27.01
C LEU A 156 -6.78 -2.11 26.62
N SER A 157 -6.45 -2.69 25.47
CA SER A 157 -7.01 -3.97 25.01
C SER A 157 -6.64 -5.12 25.95
N LEU A 158 -5.40 -5.21 26.40
CA LEU A 158 -4.96 -6.31 27.28
C LEU A 158 -5.37 -6.12 28.74
N ALA A 159 -5.43 -4.87 29.25
CA ALA A 159 -5.77 -4.62 30.64
C ALA A 159 -7.28 -4.58 30.91
N VAL A 160 -8.09 -4.18 29.92
CA VAL A 160 -9.54 -3.99 30.09
C VAL A 160 -10.35 -5.02 29.30
N ILE A 161 -10.12 -5.13 27.98
CA ILE A 161 -10.97 -5.96 27.10
C ILE A 161 -10.71 -7.44 27.33
N LEU A 162 -9.44 -7.86 27.35
CA LEU A 162 -9.09 -9.27 27.45
C LEU A 162 -9.64 -9.93 28.73
N PRO A 163 -9.52 -9.35 29.95
CA PRO A 163 -10.15 -9.91 31.14
C PRO A 163 -11.68 -10.02 31.03
N VAL A 164 -12.32 -9.02 30.42
CA VAL A 164 -13.78 -9.01 30.22
C VAL A 164 -14.20 -10.12 29.25
N ASN A 165 -13.47 -10.32 28.16
CA ASN A 165 -13.73 -11.43 27.22
C ASN A 165 -13.56 -12.80 27.89
N ILE A 166 -12.52 -12.97 28.71
CA ILE A 166 -12.26 -14.23 29.42
C ILE A 166 -13.31 -14.50 30.51
N SER A 167 -13.90 -13.45 31.10
CA SER A 167 -14.96 -13.59 32.11
C SER A 167 -16.29 -14.14 31.57
N GLY A 168 -16.46 -14.16 30.24
CA GLY A 168 -17.62 -14.75 29.58
C GLY A 168 -17.72 -16.26 29.77
N ASN A 169 -18.95 -16.78 29.72
CA ASN A 169 -19.31 -18.15 30.06
C ASN A 169 -19.82 -19.00 28.89
N LEU A 170 -19.71 -18.52 27.63
CA LEU A 170 -20.24 -19.24 26.47
C LEU A 170 -19.33 -20.36 25.95
N LEU A 171 -18.02 -20.28 26.17
CA LEU A 171 -17.04 -21.24 25.67
C LEU A 171 -16.25 -21.86 26.84
N ASP A 172 -16.58 -23.11 27.20
CA ASP A 172 -16.00 -23.77 28.39
C ASP A 172 -14.58 -24.33 28.18
N SER A 173 -14.18 -24.70 26.95
CA SER A 173 -12.86 -25.33 26.71
C SER A 173 -11.71 -24.32 26.80
N PRO A 174 -10.68 -24.55 27.64
CA PRO A 174 -9.54 -23.64 27.80
C PRO A 174 -8.65 -23.54 26.56
N GLU A 175 -8.70 -24.53 25.67
CA GLU A 175 -7.89 -24.57 24.43
C GLU A 175 -8.53 -23.80 23.27
N ASN A 176 -9.78 -23.33 23.44
CA ASN A 176 -10.50 -22.61 22.40
C ASN A 176 -10.08 -21.14 22.37
N PHE A 177 -9.55 -20.71 21.22
CA PHE A 177 -9.19 -19.32 20.94
C PHE A 177 -10.35 -18.35 21.22
N GLY A 178 -11.58 -18.79 20.96
CA GLY A 178 -12.79 -17.99 21.17
C GLY A 178 -13.02 -17.46 22.59
N ARG A 179 -12.46 -18.10 23.63
CA ARG A 179 -12.52 -17.57 25.00
C ARG A 179 -11.92 -16.17 25.16
N THR A 180 -10.97 -15.82 24.29
CA THR A 180 -10.26 -14.53 24.33
C THR A 180 -10.95 -13.45 23.50
N THR A 181 -12.03 -13.82 22.80
CA THR A 181 -12.73 -12.97 21.84
C THR A 181 -14.08 -12.50 22.39
N LEU A 182 -14.63 -11.46 21.77
CA LEU A 182 -15.96 -10.91 22.08
C LEU A 182 -17.09 -11.96 21.98
N ALA A 183 -16.88 -13.05 21.22
CA ALA A 183 -17.85 -14.13 21.09
C ALA A 183 -18.15 -14.85 22.42
N ASN A 184 -17.21 -14.83 23.38
CA ASN A 184 -17.37 -15.51 24.67
C ASN A 184 -18.27 -14.75 25.68
N VAL A 185 -18.48 -13.44 25.50
CA VAL A 185 -19.33 -12.61 26.38
C VAL A 185 -20.79 -12.81 25.97
N SER A 186 -21.76 -12.95 26.88
CA SER A 186 -23.16 -13.17 26.47
C SER A 186 -23.89 -11.90 26.00
N ALA A 187 -24.95 -12.07 25.20
CA ALA A 187 -25.79 -10.96 24.72
C ALA A 187 -26.75 -10.40 25.81
N VAL A 188 -26.86 -11.11 26.93
CA VAL A 188 -27.69 -10.73 28.09
C VAL A 188 -26.84 -9.99 29.15
N ASP A 189 -25.52 -10.21 29.15
CA ASP A 189 -24.61 -9.55 30.08
C ASP A 189 -24.46 -8.06 29.81
N SER A 190 -24.41 -7.29 30.91
CA SER A 190 -24.25 -5.83 30.91
C SER A 190 -22.82 -5.37 30.53
N PHE A 191 -22.00 -6.16 29.85
CA PHE A 191 -20.59 -5.79 29.53
C PHE A 191 -20.36 -5.37 28.07
N LEU A 192 -21.38 -5.46 27.20
CA LEU A 192 -21.25 -5.07 25.79
C LEU A 192 -21.05 -3.56 25.59
N TRP A 193 -21.62 -2.72 26.47
CA TRP A 193 -21.46 -1.26 26.41
C TRP A 193 -20.00 -0.83 26.63
N LEU A 194 -19.22 -1.60 27.40
CA LEU A 194 -17.81 -1.31 27.65
C LEU A 194 -16.98 -1.35 26.36
N HIS A 195 -17.25 -2.32 25.48
CA HIS A 195 -16.61 -2.44 24.18
C HIS A 195 -16.93 -1.24 23.27
N SER A 196 -18.17 -0.74 23.35
CA SER A 196 -18.62 0.43 22.60
C SER A 196 -17.98 1.73 23.10
N VAL A 197 -17.89 1.90 24.43
CA VAL A 197 -17.21 3.05 25.05
C VAL A 197 -15.73 3.05 24.70
N LEU A 198 -15.07 1.90 24.77
CA LEU A 198 -13.65 1.80 24.48
C LEU A 198 -13.33 2.03 22.99
N ALA A 199 -14.22 1.64 22.07
CA ALA A 199 -14.11 1.99 20.65
C ALA A 199 -14.13 3.51 20.43
N LEU A 200 -15.01 4.22 21.14
CA LEU A 200 -15.06 5.67 21.11
C LEU A 200 -13.79 6.30 21.70
N VAL A 201 -13.29 5.76 22.82
CA VAL A 201 -12.02 6.18 23.41
C VAL A 201 -10.86 5.99 22.42
N TYR A 202 -10.79 4.86 21.72
CA TYR A 202 -9.76 4.65 20.71
C TYR A 202 -9.82 5.65 19.56
N PHE A 203 -11.03 6.00 19.11
CA PHE A 203 -11.20 7.05 18.10
C PHE A 203 -10.73 8.42 18.59
N ILE A 204 -11.11 8.82 19.82
CA ILE A 204 -10.70 10.09 20.41
C ILE A 204 -9.17 10.14 20.56
N ILE A 205 -8.55 9.09 21.10
CA ILE A 205 -7.09 9.00 21.26
C ILE A 205 -6.40 9.08 19.89
N THR A 206 -6.90 8.34 18.89
CA THR A 206 -6.36 8.40 17.52
C THR A 206 -6.47 9.80 16.94
N LEU A 207 -7.62 10.46 17.08
CA LEU A 207 -7.84 11.82 16.58
C LEU A 207 -6.90 12.82 17.25
N LEU A 208 -6.75 12.76 18.58
CA LEU A 208 -5.86 13.65 19.33
C LEU A 208 -4.39 13.43 18.95
N CYS A 209 -3.95 12.16 18.84
CA CYS A 209 -2.59 11.82 18.42
C CYS A 209 -2.29 12.30 17.00
N MET A 210 -3.22 12.07 16.07
CA MET A 210 -3.08 12.50 14.67
C MET A 210 -3.16 14.03 14.52
N ALA A 211 -4.01 14.71 15.28
CA ALA A 211 -4.08 16.16 15.32
C ALA A 211 -2.78 16.77 15.86
N HIS A 212 -2.23 16.21 16.93
CA HIS A 212 -0.92 16.62 17.48
C HIS A 212 0.20 16.44 16.45
N HIS A 213 0.27 15.28 15.78
CA HIS A 213 1.24 15.06 14.71
C HIS A 213 1.06 16.05 13.54
N SER A 214 -0.18 16.33 13.16
CA SER A 214 -0.49 17.30 12.11
C SER A 214 -0.08 18.74 12.45
N LEU A 215 -0.08 19.11 13.74
CA LEU A 215 0.39 20.43 14.20
C LEU A 215 1.91 20.52 14.22
N GLN A 216 2.60 19.40 14.49
CA GLN A 216 4.07 19.32 14.48
C GLN A 216 4.68 19.26 13.07
N LEU A 217 3.87 18.96 12.06
CA LEU A 217 4.27 19.08 10.65
C LEU A 217 4.48 20.57 10.32
N GLU A 218 5.70 21.04 10.54
CA GLU A 218 6.12 22.40 10.23
C GLU A 218 5.99 22.63 8.71
N TYR A 219 4.99 23.42 8.33
CA TYR A 219 4.77 23.83 6.95
C TYR A 219 5.83 24.87 6.59
N ARG A 220 6.97 24.40 6.06
CA ARG A 220 7.94 25.31 5.44
C ARG A 220 7.45 25.61 4.03
N GLU A 221 7.09 26.87 3.81
CA GLU A 221 6.76 27.43 2.49
C GLU A 221 7.90 27.30 1.46
N ASP A 222 9.10 26.87 1.90
CA ASP A 222 10.31 26.62 1.10
C ASP A 222 10.15 25.60 -0.04
N GLU A 223 9.05 24.83 -0.11
CA GLU A 223 8.86 23.76 -1.10
C GLU A 223 8.20 24.21 -2.41
N LYS A 224 7.48 25.34 -2.41
CA LYS A 224 7.04 25.97 -3.65
C LYS A 224 8.17 26.87 -4.12
N VAL A 225 8.44 26.90 -5.43
CA VAL A 225 9.18 28.04 -5.99
C VAL A 225 8.20 29.20 -5.94
N ALA A 226 8.04 29.82 -4.77
CA ALA A 226 6.89 30.67 -4.48
C ALA A 226 6.87 31.92 -5.39
N ARG A 227 8.02 32.25 -5.98
CA ARG A 227 8.22 33.29 -7.00
C ARG A 227 7.82 32.86 -8.42
N THR A 228 7.57 31.58 -8.67
CA THR A 228 7.27 31.03 -10.00
C THR A 228 5.88 30.40 -10.04
N LEU A 229 5.12 30.78 -11.06
CA LEU A 229 3.81 30.24 -11.35
C LEU A 229 3.88 29.25 -12.52
N MET A 230 3.19 28.12 -12.37
CA MET A 230 2.88 27.21 -13.47
C MET A 230 1.54 27.63 -14.06
N ILE A 231 1.56 28.05 -15.32
CA ILE A 231 0.35 28.44 -16.05
C ILE A 231 0.07 27.38 -17.11
N THR A 232 -1.13 26.83 -17.09
CA THR A 232 -1.58 25.84 -18.08
C THR A 232 -2.70 26.42 -18.96
N SER A 233 -3.03 25.71 -20.04
CA SER A 233 -4.04 26.10 -21.03
C SER A 233 -3.68 27.37 -21.83
N ILE A 234 -2.37 27.59 -22.04
CA ILE A 234 -1.89 28.63 -22.95
C ILE A 234 -2.06 28.15 -24.40
N PRO A 235 -2.64 28.96 -25.31
CA PRO A 235 -2.73 28.64 -26.73
C PRO A 235 -1.37 28.27 -27.32
N LYS A 236 -1.31 27.27 -28.22
CA LYS A 236 -0.07 26.73 -28.80
C LYS A 236 0.50 27.58 -29.95
N GLU A 237 -0.17 28.67 -30.28
CA GLU A 237 0.21 29.59 -31.36
C GLU A 237 1.09 30.75 -30.83
N ILE A 238 0.99 31.09 -29.54
CA ILE A 238 1.69 32.21 -28.90
C ILE A 238 3.16 31.87 -28.62
N SER A 239 4.06 32.09 -29.58
CA SER A 239 5.48 31.73 -29.41
C SER A 239 6.29 32.80 -28.69
N ASP A 240 5.81 34.04 -28.69
CA ASP A 240 6.51 35.17 -28.12
C ASP A 240 6.23 35.31 -26.61
N PRO A 241 7.24 35.18 -25.73
CA PRO A 241 7.08 35.44 -24.31
C PRO A 241 6.71 36.90 -24.02
N GLY A 242 7.03 37.84 -24.92
CA GLY A 242 6.71 39.26 -24.79
C GLY A 242 5.20 39.53 -24.64
N LEU A 243 4.35 38.72 -25.28
CA LEU A 243 2.90 38.80 -25.12
C LEU A 243 2.45 38.45 -23.70
N ILE A 244 3.01 37.42 -23.09
CA ILE A 244 2.66 37.05 -21.71
C ILE A 244 3.16 38.12 -20.73
N THR A 245 4.38 38.63 -20.94
CA THR A 245 4.92 39.75 -20.14
C THR A 245 4.03 40.99 -20.23
N LYS A 246 3.60 41.37 -21.45
CA LYS A 246 2.69 42.50 -21.66
C LYS A 246 1.35 42.30 -20.94
N HIS A 247 0.81 41.08 -20.92
CA HIS A 247 -0.44 40.79 -20.22
C HIS A 247 -0.29 41.03 -18.73
N PHE A 248 0.76 40.48 -18.10
CA PHE A 248 0.99 40.68 -16.68
C PHE A 248 1.31 42.12 -16.33
N HIS A 249 2.04 42.84 -17.17
CA HIS A 249 2.37 44.24 -16.92
C HIS A 249 1.13 45.16 -16.96
N GLU A 250 0.21 44.92 -17.91
CA GLU A 250 -1.03 45.70 -18.03
C GLU A 250 -2.10 45.30 -17.02
N ALA A 251 -2.30 43.99 -16.80
CA ALA A 251 -3.32 43.49 -15.86
C ALA A 251 -2.90 43.61 -14.39
N TYR A 252 -1.59 43.58 -14.11
CA TYR A 252 -1.02 43.67 -12.77
C TYR A 252 0.18 44.62 -12.73
N PRO A 253 -0.05 45.95 -12.72
CA PRO A 253 1.03 46.95 -12.79
C PRO A 253 2.05 46.86 -11.64
N SER A 254 1.62 46.34 -10.49
CA SER A 254 2.47 46.11 -9.31
C SER A 254 3.35 44.86 -9.42
N CYS A 255 3.15 44.02 -10.43
CA CYS A 255 3.82 42.74 -10.58
C CYS A 255 4.86 42.81 -11.71
N THR A 256 6.12 42.49 -11.39
CA THR A 256 7.20 42.45 -12.37
C THR A 256 7.61 41.02 -12.67
N VAL A 257 7.47 40.62 -13.94
CA VAL A 257 7.93 39.34 -14.46
C VAL A 257 9.45 39.39 -14.68
N THR A 258 10.18 38.36 -14.23
CA THR A 258 11.63 38.24 -14.39
C THR A 258 12.02 37.30 -15.53
N ASP A 259 11.33 36.17 -15.67
CA ASP A 259 11.60 35.18 -16.71
C ASP A 259 10.35 34.39 -17.08
N ILE A 260 10.28 33.93 -18.33
CA ILE A 260 9.18 33.12 -18.85
C ILE A 260 9.78 31.94 -19.62
N ARG A 261 9.42 30.73 -19.22
CA ARG A 261 9.86 29.48 -19.87
C ARG A 261 8.68 28.67 -20.35
N PHE A 262 8.56 28.52 -21.66
CA PHE A 262 7.60 27.60 -22.26
C PHE A 262 8.07 26.14 -22.10
N CYS A 263 7.10 25.24 -21.91
CA CYS A 263 7.36 23.81 -21.84
C CYS A 263 7.20 23.17 -23.22
N PHE A 264 8.00 22.12 -23.45
CA PHE A 264 8.01 21.35 -24.69
C PHE A 264 7.89 19.85 -24.40
N ASP A 265 7.43 19.08 -25.37
CA ASP A 265 7.45 17.62 -25.28
C ASP A 265 8.89 17.10 -25.38
N VAL A 266 9.47 16.79 -24.23
CA VAL A 266 10.85 16.31 -24.06
C VAL A 266 10.94 14.80 -23.91
N HIS A 267 9.83 14.06 -23.90
CA HIS A 267 9.82 12.63 -23.55
C HIS A 267 10.81 11.80 -24.40
N LYS A 268 10.74 11.95 -25.73
CA LYS A 268 11.66 11.26 -26.64
C LYS A 268 13.10 11.74 -26.50
N LEU A 269 13.30 13.04 -26.25
CA LEU A 269 14.63 13.63 -26.11
C LEU A 269 15.34 13.12 -24.85
N MET A 270 14.63 13.06 -23.71
CA MET A 270 15.16 12.52 -22.46
C MET A 270 15.51 11.04 -22.58
N ARG A 271 14.66 10.25 -23.24
CA ARG A 271 14.95 8.83 -23.52
C ARG A 271 16.23 8.67 -24.36
N LEU A 272 16.40 9.47 -25.41
CA LEU A 272 17.60 9.46 -26.24
C LEU A 272 18.84 9.90 -25.46
N ASP A 273 18.73 10.91 -24.58
CA ASP A 273 19.86 11.34 -23.74
C ASP A 273 20.27 10.24 -22.75
N LEU A 274 19.29 9.53 -22.16
CA LEU A 274 19.58 8.39 -21.28
C LEU A 274 20.31 7.26 -22.03
N GLU A 275 19.85 6.90 -23.23
CA GLU A 275 20.50 5.90 -24.08
C GLU A 275 21.91 6.34 -24.51
N ARG A 276 22.08 7.62 -24.87
CA ARG A 276 23.37 8.22 -25.21
C ARG A 276 24.36 8.17 -24.05
N ARG A 277 23.93 8.56 -22.84
CA ARG A 277 24.78 8.48 -21.63
C ARG A 277 25.15 7.04 -21.29
N LYS A 278 24.24 6.08 -21.48
CA LYS A 278 24.54 4.65 -21.30
C LYS A 278 25.60 4.17 -22.29
N ALA A 279 25.50 4.56 -23.56
CA ALA A 279 26.48 4.22 -24.58
C ALA A 279 27.86 4.85 -24.26
N MET A 280 27.89 6.13 -23.89
CA MET A 280 29.10 6.85 -23.49
C MET A 280 29.80 6.18 -22.28
N LYS A 281 29.03 5.82 -21.24
CA LYS A 281 29.55 5.10 -20.07
C LYS A 281 30.09 3.72 -20.46
N GLY A 282 29.39 3.01 -21.36
CA GLY A 282 29.84 1.74 -21.93
C GLY A 282 31.19 1.88 -22.64
N ARG A 283 31.33 2.88 -23.52
CA ARG A 283 32.58 3.17 -24.24
C ARG A 283 33.72 3.46 -23.27
N LEU A 284 33.52 4.36 -22.31
CA LEU A 284 34.55 4.73 -21.33
C LEU A 284 35.05 3.52 -20.51
N TYR A 285 34.11 2.65 -20.10
CA TYR A 285 34.44 1.43 -19.38
C TYR A 285 35.32 0.50 -20.21
N PHE A 286 34.92 0.22 -21.47
CA PHE A 286 35.66 -0.68 -22.33
C PHE A 286 36.99 -0.10 -22.81
N ALA A 287 37.08 1.20 -23.07
CA ALA A 287 38.33 1.88 -23.39
C ALA A 287 39.35 1.77 -22.23
N THR A 288 38.90 2.01 -21.00
CA THR A 288 39.76 1.89 -19.80
C THR A 288 40.23 0.45 -19.60
N LYS A 289 39.34 -0.53 -19.84
CA LYS A 289 39.67 -1.94 -19.72
C LYS A 289 40.59 -2.42 -20.85
N ALA A 290 40.39 -1.90 -22.06
CA ALA A 290 41.22 -2.20 -23.22
C ALA A 290 42.67 -1.71 -23.05
N GLN A 291 42.87 -0.59 -22.35
CA GLN A 291 44.20 -0.11 -21.97
C GLN A 291 44.95 -1.08 -21.03
N LYS A 292 44.23 -1.86 -20.21
CA LYS A 292 44.82 -2.79 -19.23
C LYS A 292 44.96 -4.22 -19.75
N GLU A 293 43.94 -4.72 -20.45
CA GLU A 293 43.81 -6.14 -20.82
C GLU A 293 43.85 -6.37 -22.34
N GLY A 294 43.97 -5.31 -23.15
CA GLY A 294 43.87 -5.37 -24.61
C GLY A 294 42.42 -5.38 -25.11
N LYS A 295 42.23 -5.50 -26.43
CA LYS A 295 40.90 -5.40 -27.07
C LYS A 295 39.94 -6.47 -26.56
N ILE A 296 38.75 -6.06 -26.16
CA ILE A 296 37.71 -6.95 -25.61
C ILE A 296 36.61 -7.15 -26.65
N MET A 297 36.39 -8.40 -27.02
CA MET A 297 35.36 -8.77 -27.98
C MET A 297 34.05 -9.12 -27.26
N ILE A 298 32.93 -8.54 -27.69
CA ILE A 298 31.59 -8.80 -27.14
C ILE A 298 30.67 -9.41 -28.21
N LYS A 299 29.69 -10.21 -27.77
CA LYS A 299 28.59 -10.70 -28.61
C LYS A 299 27.39 -9.76 -28.43
N THR A 300 26.82 -9.23 -29.51
CA THR A 300 25.76 -8.21 -29.45
C THR A 300 24.34 -8.79 -29.41
N HIS A 301 24.16 -10.05 -29.82
CA HIS A 301 22.84 -10.65 -29.97
C HIS A 301 22.26 -11.13 -28.63
N PRO A 302 20.99 -10.83 -28.28
CA PRO A 302 20.38 -11.21 -27.01
C PRO A 302 20.38 -12.74 -26.76
N CYS A 303 20.14 -13.54 -27.80
CA CYS A 303 20.15 -15.00 -27.71
C CYS A 303 21.53 -15.59 -27.42
N ALA A 304 22.61 -14.85 -27.70
CA ALA A 304 23.98 -15.28 -27.40
C ALA A 304 24.26 -15.33 -25.89
N GLN A 305 23.50 -14.54 -25.11
CA GLN A 305 23.69 -14.36 -23.68
C GLN A 305 22.88 -15.36 -22.84
N ILE A 306 21.66 -15.68 -23.30
CA ILE A 306 20.72 -16.54 -22.55
C ILE A 306 21.10 -18.01 -22.66
N PHE A 307 21.52 -18.46 -23.84
CA PHE A 307 21.79 -19.88 -24.08
C PHE A 307 23.25 -20.29 -23.89
N CYS A 308 24.16 -19.35 -23.58
CA CYS A 308 25.62 -19.59 -23.49
C CYS A 308 26.15 -20.52 -24.60
N CYS A 309 25.51 -20.51 -25.77
CA CYS A 309 25.72 -21.55 -26.77
C CYS A 309 26.74 -21.02 -27.77
N ASP A 310 27.98 -21.49 -27.65
CA ASP A 310 29.05 -21.18 -28.61
C ASP A 310 28.80 -21.78 -30.01
N ILE A 311 27.82 -22.67 -30.13
CA ILE A 311 27.43 -23.33 -31.39
C ILE A 311 26.63 -22.39 -32.32
N CYS A 312 26.04 -21.32 -31.80
CA CYS A 312 25.15 -20.44 -32.57
C CYS A 312 25.86 -19.41 -33.48
N GLY A 313 27.19 -19.41 -33.56
CA GLY A 313 27.92 -18.63 -34.57
C GLY A 313 27.78 -17.11 -34.51
N PHE A 314 27.43 -16.54 -33.35
CA PHE A 314 27.25 -15.08 -33.21
C PHE A 314 28.56 -14.31 -33.44
N GLU A 315 28.49 -13.29 -34.29
CA GLU A 315 29.60 -12.40 -34.60
C GLU A 315 30.10 -11.69 -33.34
N LYS A 316 31.42 -11.73 -33.13
CA LYS A 316 32.10 -11.03 -32.03
C LYS A 316 32.61 -9.70 -32.57
N VAL A 317 32.21 -8.61 -31.95
CA VAL A 317 32.63 -7.25 -32.32
C VAL A 317 33.48 -6.63 -31.21
N ASP A 318 34.37 -5.72 -31.57
CA ASP A 318 35.14 -4.95 -30.60
C ASP A 318 34.17 -4.08 -29.77
N ALA A 319 34.22 -4.23 -28.44
CA ALA A 319 33.32 -3.53 -27.54
C ALA A 319 33.51 -2.03 -27.59
N GLU A 320 34.76 -1.55 -27.70
CA GLU A 320 35.04 -0.11 -27.75
C GLU A 320 34.46 0.50 -29.02
N GLN A 321 34.70 -0.15 -30.16
CA GLN A 321 34.15 0.29 -31.44
C GLN A 321 32.62 0.28 -31.44
N TYR A 322 32.00 -0.82 -30.97
CA TYR A 322 30.54 -0.93 -30.90
C TYR A 322 29.89 0.18 -30.08
N TYR A 323 30.41 0.45 -28.86
CA TYR A 323 29.85 1.53 -28.02
C TYR A 323 30.15 2.92 -28.58
N SER A 324 31.23 3.09 -29.34
CA SER A 324 31.54 4.35 -30.03
C SER A 324 30.55 4.64 -31.15
N GLU A 325 30.29 3.65 -32.04
CA GLU A 325 29.29 3.76 -33.10
C GLU A 325 27.88 3.97 -32.52
N LEU A 326 27.57 3.30 -31.41
CA LEU A 326 26.29 3.46 -30.72
C LEU A 326 26.13 4.85 -30.10
N GLU A 327 27.18 5.41 -29.48
CA GLU A 327 27.19 6.76 -28.93
C GLU A 327 27.00 7.81 -30.04
N GLU A 328 27.70 7.66 -31.17
CA GLU A 328 27.58 8.54 -32.33
C GLU A 328 26.16 8.53 -32.88
N LYS A 329 25.63 7.33 -33.20
CA LYS A 329 24.26 7.17 -33.69
C LYS A 329 23.21 7.79 -32.76
N ARG A 330 23.35 7.58 -31.45
CA ARG A 330 22.43 8.15 -30.45
C ARG A 330 22.59 9.66 -30.30
N THR A 331 23.79 10.19 -30.49
CA THR A 331 24.05 11.63 -30.51
C THR A 331 23.42 12.30 -31.72
N ASP A 332 23.47 11.67 -32.89
CA ASP A 332 22.81 12.16 -34.11
C ASP A 332 21.29 12.18 -33.96
N GLU A 333 20.70 11.08 -33.48
CA GLU A 333 19.26 11.00 -33.20
C GLU A 333 18.83 12.05 -32.16
N PHE A 334 19.65 12.25 -31.11
CA PHE A 334 19.42 13.28 -30.10
C PHE A 334 19.44 14.69 -30.70
N ASN A 335 20.45 15.02 -31.51
CA ASN A 335 20.58 16.33 -32.14
C ASN A 335 19.43 16.58 -33.14
N ALA A 336 19.04 15.56 -33.91
CA ALA A 336 17.89 15.64 -34.82
C ALA A 336 16.58 15.91 -34.08
N GLU A 337 16.36 15.26 -32.92
CA GLU A 337 15.17 15.49 -32.09
C GLU A 337 15.22 16.85 -31.38
N LYS A 338 16.39 17.27 -30.90
CA LYS A 338 16.63 18.58 -30.26
C LYS A 338 16.27 19.72 -31.21
N ASN A 339 16.63 19.62 -32.49
CA ASN A 339 16.29 20.63 -33.50
C ASN A 339 14.78 20.70 -33.78
N ARG A 340 14.02 19.62 -33.53
CA ARG A 340 12.57 19.55 -33.73
C ARG A 340 11.75 20.02 -32.53
N ILE A 341 12.39 20.25 -31.38
CA ILE A 341 11.67 20.45 -30.11
C ILE A 341 10.85 21.73 -30.08
N SER A 342 11.32 22.80 -30.74
CA SER A 342 10.62 24.09 -30.83
C SER A 342 9.24 23.97 -31.47
N MET A 343 9.02 22.94 -32.31
CA MET A 343 7.72 22.65 -32.95
C MET A 343 6.75 21.88 -32.04
N LYS A 344 7.24 21.31 -30.93
CA LYS A 344 6.47 20.46 -30.00
C LYS A 344 6.11 21.19 -28.70
N ARG A 345 5.62 22.43 -28.83
CA ARG A 345 5.26 23.25 -27.68
C ARG A 345 4.02 22.72 -26.96
N LEU A 346 4.09 22.75 -25.62
CA LEU A 346 2.97 22.44 -24.73
C LEU A 346 2.23 23.73 -24.34
N GLY A 347 0.96 23.61 -23.97
CA GLY A 347 0.18 24.74 -23.47
C GLY A 347 0.51 25.11 -22.02
N ILE A 348 1.77 25.00 -21.63
CA ILE A 348 2.27 25.16 -20.26
C ILE A 348 3.46 26.13 -20.29
N ALA A 349 3.50 27.07 -19.35
CA ALA A 349 4.65 27.93 -19.12
C ALA A 349 4.92 28.14 -17.63
N PHE A 350 6.20 28.25 -17.29
CA PHE A 350 6.65 28.71 -15.98
C PHE A 350 6.99 30.20 -16.05
N VAL A 351 6.32 31.00 -15.23
CA VAL A 351 6.51 32.45 -15.17
C VAL A 351 7.06 32.81 -13.80
N THR A 352 8.27 33.36 -13.79
CA THR A 352 8.94 33.77 -12.56
C THR A 352 8.76 35.28 -12.35
N PHE A 353 8.48 35.65 -11.11
CA PHE A 353 8.24 37.01 -10.66
C PHE A 353 9.31 37.45 -9.68
N ARG A 354 9.43 38.77 -9.48
CA ARG A 354 10.41 39.33 -8.55
C ARG A 354 10.11 38.92 -7.11
N ASP A 355 8.87 38.98 -6.65
CA ASP A 355 8.53 38.69 -5.25
C ASP A 355 7.40 37.68 -5.15
N GLU A 356 7.41 36.86 -4.10
CA GLU A 356 6.34 35.91 -3.79
C GLU A 356 4.99 36.59 -3.52
N ARG A 357 5.00 37.80 -2.98
CA ARG A 357 3.76 38.58 -2.78
C ARG A 357 3.03 38.83 -4.11
N MET A 358 3.78 38.97 -5.21
CA MET A 358 3.22 39.21 -6.54
C MET A 358 2.49 37.96 -7.06
N THR A 359 3.07 36.77 -6.86
CA THR A 359 2.47 35.52 -7.29
C THR A 359 1.21 35.20 -6.48
N ALA A 360 1.22 35.50 -5.18
CA ALA A 360 0.05 35.34 -4.31
C ALA A 360 -1.15 36.18 -4.76
N VAL A 361 -0.93 37.43 -5.18
CA VAL A 361 -2.00 38.29 -5.73
C VAL A 361 -2.60 37.68 -6.99
N ILE A 362 -1.76 37.19 -7.91
CA ILE A 362 -2.19 36.62 -9.19
C ILE A 362 -2.95 35.31 -8.96
N VAL A 363 -2.42 34.40 -8.13
CA VAL A 363 -3.08 33.12 -7.80
C VAL A 363 -4.43 33.36 -7.13
N LYS A 364 -4.53 34.36 -6.25
CA LYS A 364 -5.78 34.76 -5.60
C LYS A 364 -6.81 35.31 -6.61
N ASP A 365 -6.39 36.09 -7.61
CA ASP A 365 -7.29 36.65 -8.62
C ASP A 365 -7.82 35.58 -9.59
N TYR A 366 -6.91 34.82 -10.22
CA TYR A 366 -7.25 33.62 -11.01
C TYR A 366 -7.97 32.56 -10.17
N GLY A 367 -7.88 32.70 -8.86
CA GLY A 367 -8.60 31.86 -7.95
C GLY A 367 -10.09 32.10 -7.82
N ARG A 368 -10.50 33.35 -7.94
CA ARG A 368 -11.89 33.76 -7.80
C ARG A 368 -12.72 33.54 -9.07
N VAL A 369 -12.12 32.92 -10.09
CA VAL A 369 -12.77 32.58 -11.37
C VAL A 369 -13.96 31.63 -11.18
N ASN A 370 -13.86 30.69 -10.24
CA ASN A 370 -14.97 29.79 -9.88
C ASN A 370 -16.16 30.53 -9.23
N CYS A 371 -15.95 31.74 -8.68
CA CYS A 371 -16.99 32.61 -8.12
C CYS A 371 -17.61 33.56 -9.16
N ARG A 372 -17.54 33.21 -10.46
CA ARG A 372 -18.05 33.99 -11.61
C ARG A 372 -17.41 35.39 -11.79
N ARG A 373 -16.29 35.69 -11.10
CA ARG A 373 -15.50 36.91 -11.37
C ARG A 373 -14.42 36.61 -12.39
N ARG A 374 -14.33 37.42 -13.46
CA ARG A 374 -13.24 37.30 -14.43
C ARG A 374 -11.96 37.88 -13.83
N PRO A 375 -10.79 37.28 -14.13
CA PRO A 375 -9.52 37.82 -13.68
C PRO A 375 -9.24 39.16 -14.36
N GLN A 376 -8.29 39.93 -13.82
CA GLN A 376 -7.86 41.21 -14.38
C GLN A 376 -7.52 41.06 -15.87
N GLN A 377 -8.03 41.99 -16.67
CA GLN A 377 -7.87 41.97 -18.12
C GLN A 377 -6.84 42.99 -18.58
N SER A 378 -6.26 42.71 -19.73
CA SER A 378 -5.30 43.53 -20.46
C SER A 378 -5.75 43.69 -21.92
N SER A 379 -5.11 44.59 -22.66
CA SER A 379 -5.39 44.84 -24.08
C SER A 379 -5.28 43.58 -24.95
N ILE A 380 -4.48 42.60 -24.51
CA ILE A 380 -4.19 41.35 -25.23
C ILE A 380 -4.84 40.11 -24.59
N SER A 381 -5.71 40.27 -23.58
CA SER A 381 -6.32 39.15 -22.85
C SER A 381 -7.14 38.20 -23.74
N THR A 382 -7.74 38.71 -24.81
CA THR A 382 -8.47 37.91 -25.81
C THR A 382 -7.52 37.11 -26.70
N VAL A 383 -6.37 37.68 -27.06
CA VAL A 383 -5.32 37.03 -27.87
C VAL A 383 -4.66 35.91 -27.08
N VAL A 384 -4.27 36.19 -25.83
CA VAL A 384 -3.60 35.20 -24.98
C VAL A 384 -4.57 34.20 -24.32
N GLN A 385 -5.88 34.45 -24.46
CA GLN A 385 -6.96 33.69 -23.84
C GLN A 385 -6.78 33.54 -22.32
N SER A 386 -6.41 34.64 -21.64
CA SER A 386 -6.09 34.64 -20.20
C SER A 386 -7.22 34.07 -19.34
N HIS A 387 -8.48 34.29 -19.71
CA HIS A 387 -9.66 33.75 -19.03
C HIS A 387 -9.74 32.21 -18.96
N LYS A 388 -8.98 31.48 -19.79
CA LYS A 388 -8.92 30.00 -19.78
C LYS A 388 -7.71 29.46 -19.03
N TRP A 389 -6.80 30.33 -18.60
CA TRP A 389 -5.59 29.90 -17.93
C TRP A 389 -5.93 29.31 -16.56
N ASP A 390 -5.29 28.19 -16.26
CA ASP A 390 -5.24 27.69 -14.90
C ASP A 390 -3.86 28.00 -14.33
N VAL A 391 -3.86 28.73 -13.21
CA VAL A 391 -2.67 29.32 -12.60
C VAL A 391 -2.51 28.72 -11.21
N SER A 392 -1.39 28.03 -11.02
CA SER A 392 -0.99 27.45 -9.74
C SER A 392 0.46 27.78 -9.44
N TYR A 393 0.86 27.67 -8.17
CA TYR A 393 2.27 27.69 -7.83
C TYR A 393 3.04 26.58 -8.54
N ALA A 394 4.26 26.87 -8.97
CA ALA A 394 5.11 25.86 -9.57
C ALA A 394 5.58 24.86 -8.51
N PRO A 395 5.41 23.53 -8.74
CA PRO A 395 6.03 22.52 -7.89
C PRO A 395 7.55 22.58 -8.02
N ALA A 396 8.26 22.00 -7.04
CA ALA A 396 9.71 21.91 -7.08
C ALA A 396 10.18 21.19 -8.36
N PRO A 397 11.26 21.65 -9.02
CA PRO A 397 11.72 21.03 -10.29
C PRO A 397 12.05 19.54 -10.21
N SER A 398 12.45 19.07 -9.02
CA SER A 398 12.71 17.65 -8.73
C SER A 398 11.45 16.80 -8.54
N ASP A 399 10.32 17.42 -8.22
CA ASP A 399 9.02 16.74 -8.07
C ASP A 399 8.31 16.60 -9.43
N ILE A 400 8.67 17.41 -10.43
CA ILE A 400 8.08 17.35 -11.78
C ILE A 400 8.62 16.15 -12.56
N ILE A 401 7.71 15.33 -13.09
CA ILE A 401 8.01 14.27 -14.05
C ILE A 401 7.93 14.86 -15.46
N TRP A 402 9.05 15.39 -15.93
CA TRP A 402 9.17 16.08 -17.22
C TRP A 402 8.70 15.24 -18.42
N GLU A 403 8.84 13.91 -18.33
CA GLU A 403 8.45 12.95 -19.36
C GLU A 403 6.92 12.86 -19.55
N ASN A 404 6.15 13.18 -18.51
CA ASN A 404 4.69 13.03 -18.48
C ASN A 404 3.94 14.34 -18.78
N LEU A 405 4.63 15.49 -18.80
CA LEU A 405 4.02 16.81 -19.02
C LEU A 405 3.24 16.92 -20.35
N SER A 406 3.57 16.10 -21.34
CA SER A 406 2.88 16.10 -22.64
C SER A 406 1.48 15.46 -22.57
N VAL A 407 1.21 14.62 -21.57
CA VAL A 407 -0.07 13.93 -21.36
C VAL A 407 -1.00 14.87 -20.61
N CYS A 408 -2.03 15.40 -21.28
CA CYS A 408 -2.92 16.41 -20.68
C CYS A 408 -4.39 16.26 -21.12
N GLY A 409 -5.29 16.85 -20.31
CA GLY A 409 -6.70 17.02 -20.63
C GLY A 409 -7.49 15.72 -20.75
N SER A 410 -8.38 15.64 -21.75
CA SER A 410 -9.29 14.50 -21.95
C SER A 410 -8.56 13.17 -22.17
N ARG A 411 -7.39 13.18 -22.82
CA ARG A 411 -6.59 11.96 -23.05
C ARG A 411 -6.10 11.34 -21.74
N TRP A 412 -5.72 12.19 -20.79
CA TRP A 412 -5.32 11.74 -19.45
C TRP A 412 -6.53 11.17 -18.70
N TRP A 413 -7.67 11.87 -18.71
CA TRP A 413 -8.88 11.40 -18.01
C TRP A 413 -9.39 10.07 -18.57
N LEU A 414 -9.42 9.90 -19.89
CA LEU A 414 -9.82 8.64 -20.51
C LEU A 414 -8.90 7.48 -20.11
N ARG A 415 -7.58 7.71 -20.11
CA ARG A 415 -6.59 6.72 -19.63
C ARG A 415 -6.82 6.37 -18.17
N CYS A 416 -6.98 7.38 -17.32
CA CYS A 416 -7.25 7.21 -15.90
C CYS A 416 -8.52 6.37 -15.67
N VAL A 417 -9.65 6.72 -16.29
CA VAL A 417 -10.90 5.97 -16.15
C VAL A 417 -10.76 4.53 -16.65
N LEU A 418 -10.17 4.33 -17.83
CA LEU A 418 -9.99 2.99 -18.39
C LEU A 418 -9.10 2.11 -17.51
N LEU A 419 -7.97 2.66 -17.03
CA LEU A 419 -7.04 1.93 -16.16
C LEU A 419 -7.67 1.60 -14.82
N ASN A 420 -8.44 2.50 -14.22
CA ASN A 420 -9.12 2.23 -12.95
C ASN A 420 -10.27 1.21 -13.11
N ILE A 421 -11.03 1.26 -14.20
CA ILE A 421 -12.05 0.24 -14.50
C ILE A 421 -11.38 -1.12 -14.71
N LEU A 422 -10.31 -1.17 -15.51
CA LEU A 422 -9.56 -2.40 -15.74
C LEU A 422 -8.98 -2.94 -14.44
N LEU A 423 -8.38 -2.09 -13.62
CA LEU A 423 -7.85 -2.44 -12.30
C LEU A 423 -8.94 -3.02 -11.40
N PHE A 424 -10.10 -2.36 -11.32
CA PHE A 424 -11.22 -2.84 -10.53
C PHE A 424 -11.71 -4.21 -11.01
N LEU A 425 -11.94 -4.39 -12.32
CA LEU A 425 -12.37 -5.67 -12.88
C LEU A 425 -11.32 -6.76 -12.61
N LEU A 426 -10.06 -6.46 -12.89
CA LEU A 426 -8.93 -7.37 -12.71
C LEU A 426 -8.85 -7.86 -11.26
N LEU A 427 -8.95 -6.95 -10.30
CA LEU A 427 -8.88 -7.28 -8.87
C LEU A 427 -10.14 -7.95 -8.35
N PHE A 428 -11.32 -7.57 -8.86
CA PHE A 428 -12.59 -8.20 -8.53
C PHE A 428 -12.58 -9.68 -8.93
N PHE A 429 -12.11 -10.02 -10.14
CA PHE A 429 -12.00 -11.41 -10.59
C PHE A 429 -10.78 -12.15 -9.99
N PHE A 430 -9.65 -11.48 -9.77
CA PHE A 430 -8.44 -12.10 -9.21
C PHE A 430 -8.47 -12.41 -7.72
N THR A 431 -9.49 -11.93 -7.00
CA THR A 431 -9.69 -12.30 -5.59
C THR A 431 -10.50 -13.57 -5.41
N THR A 432 -10.96 -14.15 -6.52
CA THR A 432 -11.78 -15.35 -6.59
C THR A 432 -11.13 -16.67 -7.09
N PRO A 433 -9.83 -16.82 -7.43
CA PRO A 433 -9.34 -18.01 -8.14
C PRO A 433 -9.49 -19.31 -7.34
N ALA A 434 -9.32 -19.28 -6.02
CA ALA A 434 -9.53 -20.47 -5.18
C ALA A 434 -10.98 -20.94 -5.15
N ILE A 435 -11.92 -20.01 -5.30
CA ILE A 435 -13.35 -20.32 -5.27
C ILE A 435 -13.84 -20.72 -6.64
N ILE A 436 -13.28 -20.19 -7.74
CA ILE A 436 -13.55 -20.72 -9.09
C ILE A 436 -13.14 -22.19 -9.19
N VAL A 437 -11.95 -22.57 -8.71
CA VAL A 437 -11.52 -23.97 -8.80
C VAL A 437 -12.33 -24.88 -7.86
N ASN A 438 -12.61 -24.42 -6.63
CA ASN A 438 -13.43 -25.18 -5.69
C ASN A 438 -14.92 -25.28 -6.10
N THR A 439 -15.47 -24.27 -6.76
CA THR A 439 -16.86 -24.28 -7.27
C THR A 439 -16.98 -25.02 -8.60
N MET A 440 -15.94 -25.02 -9.44
CA MET A 440 -15.91 -25.80 -10.67
C MET A 440 -15.99 -27.32 -10.40
N ASP A 441 -15.43 -27.78 -9.28
CA ASP A 441 -15.60 -29.17 -8.80
C ASP A 441 -17.01 -29.39 -8.20
N LYS A 442 -17.60 -28.38 -7.56
CA LYS A 442 -18.95 -28.45 -6.94
C LYS A 442 -20.10 -28.45 -7.95
N PHE A 443 -19.96 -27.78 -9.09
CA PHE A 443 -21.03 -27.67 -10.10
C PHE A 443 -20.98 -28.74 -11.20
N ASN A 444 -20.03 -29.69 -11.14
CA ASN A 444 -19.96 -30.84 -12.05
C ASN A 444 -20.10 -30.46 -13.55
N VAL A 445 -19.58 -29.29 -13.93
CA VAL A 445 -19.67 -28.75 -15.31
C VAL A 445 -18.68 -29.46 -16.26
N THR A 446 -17.76 -30.24 -15.71
CA THR A 446 -16.79 -31.08 -16.43
C THR A 446 -17.24 -32.55 -16.49
N ARG A 447 -18.44 -32.82 -17.04
CA ARG A 447 -18.85 -34.20 -17.36
C ARG A 447 -18.03 -34.90 -18.47
N PRO A 448 -17.08 -34.29 -19.21
CA PRO A 448 -16.23 -35.05 -20.13
C PRO A 448 -14.71 -35.00 -19.82
N VAL A 449 -14.27 -34.73 -18.59
CA VAL A 449 -12.81 -34.78 -18.29
C VAL A 449 -12.50 -35.40 -16.93
N GLU A 450 -12.83 -36.68 -16.76
CA GLU A 450 -12.35 -37.50 -15.63
C GLU A 450 -10.81 -37.64 -15.61
N SER A 451 -10.12 -37.34 -16.71
CA SER A 451 -8.65 -37.41 -16.83
C SER A 451 -7.87 -36.21 -16.25
N LEU A 452 -8.54 -35.14 -15.80
CA LEU A 452 -7.90 -33.97 -15.18
C LEU A 452 -8.14 -33.88 -13.66
N ARG A 453 -8.81 -34.86 -13.05
CA ARG A 453 -9.00 -34.97 -11.60
C ARG A 453 -7.73 -35.47 -10.89
N SER A 454 -6.58 -34.89 -11.23
CA SER A 454 -5.37 -35.11 -10.44
C SER A 454 -5.43 -34.20 -9.20
N PRO A 455 -4.98 -34.68 -8.03
CA PRO A 455 -4.81 -33.86 -6.83
C PRO A 455 -3.95 -32.60 -7.10
N VAL A 456 -3.07 -32.68 -8.11
CA VAL A 456 -2.24 -31.56 -8.56
C VAL A 456 -3.07 -30.42 -9.17
N VAL A 457 -4.10 -30.71 -9.97
CA VAL A 457 -4.93 -29.66 -10.59
C VAL A 457 -5.96 -29.09 -9.59
N THR A 458 -6.42 -29.91 -8.64
CA THR A 458 -7.50 -29.54 -7.71
C THR A 458 -7.00 -28.89 -6.42
N GLU A 459 -5.81 -29.23 -5.93
CA GLU A 459 -5.26 -28.70 -4.67
C GLU A 459 -4.04 -27.79 -4.89
N PHE A 460 -3.14 -28.15 -5.82
CA PHE A 460 -1.90 -27.41 -6.04
C PHE A 460 -2.08 -26.20 -6.97
N PHE A 461 -2.90 -26.29 -8.01
CA PHE A 461 -3.14 -25.15 -8.92
C PHE A 461 -3.79 -23.95 -8.21
N PRO A 462 -4.86 -24.11 -7.38
CA PRO A 462 -5.46 -22.98 -6.67
C PRO A 462 -4.53 -22.32 -5.68
N THR A 463 -3.73 -23.11 -4.96
CA THR A 463 -2.79 -22.61 -3.95
C THR A 463 -1.60 -21.89 -4.58
N LEU A 464 -1.04 -22.43 -5.68
CA LEU A 464 -0.01 -21.74 -6.47
C LEU A 464 -0.55 -20.44 -7.09
N LEU A 465 -1.78 -20.47 -7.59
CA LEU A 465 -2.43 -19.32 -8.22
C LEU A 465 -2.71 -18.21 -7.19
N LEU A 466 -3.21 -18.56 -6.01
CA LEU A 466 -3.35 -17.63 -4.89
C LEU A 466 -2.02 -17.01 -4.49
N TRP A 467 -0.96 -17.82 -4.35
CA TRP A 467 0.36 -17.34 -3.99
C TRP A 467 0.92 -16.39 -5.04
N ALA A 468 0.87 -16.76 -6.33
CA ALA A 468 1.33 -15.93 -7.44
C ALA A 468 0.60 -14.57 -7.48
N PHE A 469 -0.72 -14.56 -7.26
CA PHE A 469 -1.50 -13.33 -7.26
C PHE A 469 -1.27 -12.47 -6.02
N SER A 470 -1.05 -13.08 -4.85
CA SER A 470 -0.71 -12.34 -3.63
C SER A 470 0.58 -11.54 -3.78
N VAL A 471 1.56 -12.09 -4.51
CA VAL A 471 2.81 -11.40 -4.84
C VAL A 471 2.59 -10.36 -5.94
N LEU A 472 1.76 -10.66 -6.95
CA LEU A 472 1.57 -9.80 -8.12
C LEU A 472 0.68 -8.56 -7.84
N LEU A 473 -0.27 -8.66 -6.91
CA LEU A 473 -1.29 -7.63 -6.67
C LEU A 473 -0.71 -6.24 -6.34
N PRO A 474 0.27 -6.08 -5.43
CA PRO A 474 0.87 -4.78 -5.16
C PRO A 474 1.58 -4.19 -6.39
N PHE A 475 2.21 -5.03 -7.23
CA PHE A 475 2.83 -4.57 -8.46
C PHE A 475 1.78 -4.11 -9.48
N ILE A 476 0.65 -4.81 -9.61
CA ILE A 476 -0.45 -4.39 -10.49
C ILE A 476 -0.94 -2.99 -10.12
N VAL A 477 -1.16 -2.73 -8.83
CA VAL A 477 -1.63 -1.42 -8.36
C VAL A 477 -0.58 -0.34 -8.61
N TYR A 478 0.69 -0.60 -8.30
CA TYR A 478 1.79 0.31 -8.58
C TYR A 478 1.86 0.66 -10.07
N TYR A 479 1.90 -0.34 -10.95
CA TYR A 479 1.95 -0.11 -12.39
C TYR A 479 0.69 0.59 -12.92
N SER A 480 -0.48 0.36 -12.32
CA SER A 480 -1.69 1.10 -12.68
C SER A 480 -1.55 2.60 -12.47
N ALA A 481 -0.93 3.02 -11.36
CA ALA A 481 -0.70 4.43 -11.06
C ALA A 481 0.44 5.01 -11.93
N PHE A 482 1.48 4.24 -12.19
CA PHE A 482 2.56 4.62 -13.11
C PHE A 482 2.03 4.89 -14.54
N PHE A 483 1.16 4.02 -15.06
CA PHE A 483 0.58 4.17 -16.40
C PHE A 483 -0.44 5.31 -16.52
N GLU A 484 -0.93 5.88 -15.41
CA GLU A 484 -1.75 7.09 -15.45
C GLU A 484 -0.95 8.33 -15.87
N SER A 485 0.38 8.30 -15.77
CA SER A 485 1.27 9.38 -16.19
C SER A 485 0.96 10.72 -15.51
N HIS A 486 1.01 10.74 -14.17
CA HIS A 486 0.89 11.98 -13.39
C HIS A 486 2.06 12.93 -13.67
N TRP A 487 1.83 14.25 -13.55
CA TRP A 487 2.86 15.27 -13.80
C TRP A 487 3.86 15.42 -12.66
N THR A 488 3.49 15.05 -11.44
CA THR A 488 4.30 15.20 -10.23
C THR A 488 4.51 13.86 -9.57
N ARG A 489 5.72 13.59 -9.09
CA ARG A 489 6.07 12.39 -8.32
C ARG A 489 5.24 12.30 -7.04
N SER A 490 4.97 13.46 -6.43
CA SER A 490 4.13 13.53 -5.24
C SER A 490 2.69 13.10 -5.51
N GLY A 491 2.11 13.58 -6.61
CA GLY A 491 0.78 13.15 -7.05
C GLY A 491 0.70 11.65 -7.36
N GLU A 492 1.70 11.10 -8.05
CA GLU A 492 1.78 9.66 -8.34
C GLU A 492 1.82 8.82 -7.05
N ASN A 493 2.69 9.19 -6.11
CA ASN A 493 2.80 8.53 -4.81
C ASN A 493 1.50 8.65 -4.00
N GLN A 494 0.86 9.82 -4.00
CA GLN A 494 -0.40 10.04 -3.31
C GLN A 494 -1.51 9.14 -3.87
N VAL A 495 -1.68 9.08 -5.19
CA VAL A 495 -2.70 8.23 -5.82
C VAL A 495 -2.40 6.75 -5.58
N THR A 496 -1.13 6.34 -5.67
CA THR A 496 -0.69 4.99 -5.33
C THR A 496 -1.06 4.62 -3.89
N MET A 497 -0.80 5.52 -2.93
CA MET A 497 -1.15 5.31 -1.52
C MET A 497 -2.65 5.07 -1.32
N HIS A 498 -3.50 5.94 -1.90
CA HIS A 498 -4.96 5.80 -1.77
C HIS A 498 -5.44 4.49 -2.37
N LYS A 499 -5.03 4.17 -3.60
CA LYS A 499 -5.44 2.94 -4.30
C LYS A 499 -4.99 1.69 -3.55
N CYS A 500 -3.72 1.65 -3.13
CA CYS A 500 -3.19 0.53 -2.35
C CYS A 500 -3.93 0.39 -1.02
N PHE A 501 -4.14 1.48 -0.28
CA PHE A 501 -4.82 1.42 1.02
C PHE A 501 -6.26 0.91 0.89
N PHE A 502 -7.08 1.53 0.02
CA PHE A 502 -8.47 1.10 -0.16
C PHE A 502 -8.58 -0.33 -0.65
N LEU A 503 -7.71 -0.74 -1.58
CA LEU A 503 -7.69 -2.10 -2.06
C LEU A 503 -7.27 -3.09 -0.97
N LEU A 504 -6.19 -2.81 -0.25
CA LEU A 504 -5.71 -3.68 0.82
C LEU A 504 -6.75 -3.82 1.92
N VAL A 505 -7.41 -2.73 2.33
CA VAL A 505 -8.53 -2.79 3.30
C VAL A 505 -9.67 -3.65 2.77
N PHE A 506 -10.06 -3.48 1.51
CA PHE A 506 -11.14 -4.27 0.92
C PHE A 506 -10.79 -5.76 0.83
N MET A 507 -9.57 -6.10 0.41
CA MET A 507 -9.14 -7.49 0.19
C MET A 507 -8.70 -8.22 1.45
N VAL A 508 -8.04 -7.52 2.39
CA VAL A 508 -7.53 -8.13 3.62
C VAL A 508 -8.60 -8.12 4.70
N ILE A 509 -9.32 -7.01 4.87
CA ILE A 509 -10.33 -6.88 5.93
C ILE A 509 -11.70 -7.26 5.39
N ILE A 510 -12.27 -6.51 4.45
CA ILE A 510 -13.71 -6.60 4.14
C ILE A 510 -14.12 -7.98 3.58
N LEU A 511 -13.43 -8.49 2.55
CA LEU A 511 -13.83 -9.78 1.94
C LEU A 511 -13.69 -10.97 2.91
N PRO A 512 -12.54 -11.19 3.58
CA PRO A 512 -12.40 -12.32 4.50
C PRO A 512 -13.29 -12.17 5.73
N SER A 513 -13.46 -10.96 6.26
CA SER A 513 -14.34 -10.70 7.41
C SER A 513 -15.80 -10.99 7.11
N LEU A 514 -16.27 -10.81 5.86
CA LEU A 514 -17.65 -11.14 5.48
C LEU A 514 -17.85 -12.63 5.17
N GLY A 515 -16.78 -13.43 5.09
CA GLY A 515 -16.85 -14.82 4.62
C GLY A 515 -17.35 -14.93 3.18
N LEU A 516 -17.28 -13.83 2.41
CA LEU A 516 -17.83 -13.73 1.06
C LEU A 516 -16.71 -13.70 0.03
N SER A 517 -16.83 -14.55 -0.98
CA SER A 517 -16.09 -14.37 -2.23
C SER A 517 -16.72 -13.30 -3.10
N SER A 518 -15.90 -12.58 -3.88
CA SER A 518 -16.33 -11.62 -4.90
C SER A 518 -17.32 -12.26 -5.90
N LEU A 519 -17.10 -13.52 -6.31
CA LEU A 519 -18.02 -14.23 -7.19
C LEU A 519 -19.21 -14.85 -6.47
N ASP A 520 -19.10 -15.31 -5.22
CA ASP A 520 -20.30 -15.75 -4.48
C ASP A 520 -21.28 -14.57 -4.35
N LEU A 521 -20.79 -13.37 -4.06
CA LEU A 521 -21.60 -12.15 -4.08
C LEU A 521 -22.21 -11.86 -5.45
N LEU A 522 -21.43 -11.98 -6.53
CA LEU A 522 -21.93 -11.70 -7.89
C LEU A 522 -22.90 -12.78 -8.38
N PHE A 523 -22.63 -14.06 -8.18
CA PHE A 523 -23.51 -15.16 -8.58
C PHE A 523 -24.77 -15.21 -7.73
N THR A 524 -24.66 -15.04 -6.41
CA THR A 524 -25.84 -14.98 -5.53
C THR A 524 -26.66 -13.73 -5.81
N TRP A 525 -26.05 -12.57 -6.11
CA TRP A 525 -26.79 -11.37 -6.52
C TRP A 525 -27.43 -11.48 -7.91
N LEU A 526 -26.74 -12.11 -8.87
CA LEU A 526 -27.18 -12.18 -10.27
C LEU A 526 -28.15 -13.35 -10.55
N PHE A 527 -28.10 -14.43 -9.77
CA PHE A 527 -28.83 -15.68 -10.08
C PHE A 527 -29.67 -16.26 -8.94
N ASP A 528 -29.60 -15.77 -7.70
CA ASP A 528 -30.32 -16.36 -6.57
C ASP A 528 -31.52 -15.51 -6.12
N VAL A 529 -32.73 -15.93 -6.53
CA VAL A 529 -34.01 -15.33 -6.12
C VAL A 529 -34.41 -15.68 -4.68
N ASN A 530 -33.87 -16.75 -4.10
CA ASN A 530 -34.17 -17.21 -2.73
C ASN A 530 -33.17 -16.67 -1.69
N PHE A 531 -32.25 -15.80 -2.10
CA PHE A 531 -31.23 -15.20 -1.26
C PHE A 531 -31.80 -14.65 0.05
N LEU A 532 -33.00 -14.06 0.07
CA LEU A 532 -33.60 -13.47 1.28
C LEU A 532 -33.87 -14.47 2.43
N GLU A 533 -34.04 -15.76 2.15
CA GLU A 533 -34.38 -16.76 3.17
C GLU A 533 -33.14 -17.42 3.84
N GLU A 534 -31.99 -17.47 3.16
CA GLU A 534 -30.72 -18.03 3.71
C GLU A 534 -29.74 -16.97 4.27
N LYS A 535 -30.04 -15.67 4.12
CA LYS A 535 -29.22 -14.56 4.63
C LYS A 535 -28.96 -14.62 6.12
N ASP A 536 -30.01 -14.87 6.90
CA ASP A 536 -29.94 -14.77 8.35
C ASP A 536 -28.96 -15.81 8.92
N LEU A 537 -28.89 -17.03 8.36
CA LEU A 537 -27.93 -18.05 8.76
C LEU A 537 -26.49 -17.73 8.33
N LYS A 538 -26.27 -17.27 7.08
CA LYS A 538 -24.92 -16.94 6.60
C LYS A 538 -24.31 -15.76 7.37
N PHE A 539 -25.08 -14.70 7.62
CA PHE A 539 -24.57 -13.52 8.32
C PHE A 539 -24.33 -13.77 9.81
N GLN A 540 -25.08 -14.66 10.45
CA GLN A 540 -24.87 -15.04 11.85
C GLN A 540 -23.53 -15.77 12.06
N CYS A 541 -22.95 -16.37 11.01
CA CYS A 541 -21.65 -17.06 11.04
C CYS A 541 -20.44 -16.17 10.70
N VAL A 542 -20.64 -14.88 10.37
CA VAL A 542 -19.58 -14.00 9.82
C VAL A 542 -18.48 -13.64 10.84
N PHE A 543 -18.75 -13.85 12.13
CA PHE A 543 -17.82 -13.56 13.22
C PHE A 543 -17.45 -14.79 14.05
N LEU A 544 -17.18 -15.92 13.40
CA LEU A 544 -16.60 -17.04 14.12
C LEU A 544 -15.25 -16.61 14.75
N PRO A 545 -14.97 -17.01 16.00
CA PRO A 545 -13.66 -16.81 16.63
C PRO A 545 -12.46 -17.22 15.78
N ASP A 546 -12.66 -18.22 14.90
CA ASP A 546 -11.64 -18.73 13.98
C ASP A 546 -11.18 -17.68 12.95
N ASN A 547 -12.05 -16.72 12.57
CA ASN A 547 -11.67 -15.58 11.74
C ASN A 547 -10.69 -14.67 12.48
N GLY A 548 -10.84 -14.50 13.80
CA GLY A 548 -9.91 -13.75 14.63
C GLY A 548 -8.51 -14.38 14.67
N ALA A 549 -8.43 -15.71 14.77
CA ALA A 549 -7.15 -16.43 14.77
C ALA A 549 -6.40 -16.28 13.44
N PHE A 550 -7.13 -16.29 12.31
CA PHE A 550 -6.56 -16.00 10.99
C PHE A 550 -5.87 -14.62 10.95
N PHE A 551 -6.54 -13.57 11.42
CA PHE A 551 -5.97 -12.22 11.41
C PHE A 551 -4.78 -12.06 12.36
N VAL A 552 -4.80 -12.72 13.52
CA VAL A 552 -3.63 -12.77 14.42
C VAL A 552 -2.44 -13.41 13.71
N ASN A 553 -2.64 -14.57 13.07
CA ASN A 553 -1.60 -15.27 12.31
C ASN A 553 -1.07 -14.40 11.14
N TYR A 554 -1.96 -13.71 10.43
CA TYR A 554 -1.60 -12.79 9.36
C TYR A 554 -0.70 -11.64 9.86
N VAL A 555 -1.05 -11.01 10.99
CA VAL A 555 -0.24 -9.92 11.57
C VAL A 555 1.10 -10.45 12.08
N ILE A 556 1.15 -11.64 12.71
CA ILE A 556 2.40 -12.28 13.13
C ILE A 556 3.32 -12.49 11.92
N THR A 557 2.82 -13.11 10.85
CA THR A 557 3.61 -13.35 9.64
C THR A 557 4.06 -12.06 8.97
N SER A 558 3.20 -11.04 8.91
CA SER A 558 3.56 -9.72 8.37
C SER A 558 4.61 -9.02 9.23
N SER A 559 4.54 -9.15 10.57
CA SER A 559 5.49 -8.56 11.52
C SER A 559 6.89 -9.16 11.40
N LEU A 560 7.00 -10.47 11.27
CA LEU A 560 8.27 -11.18 11.26
C LEU A 560 8.78 -11.34 9.82
N ILE A 561 8.12 -12.19 9.03
CA ILE A 561 8.58 -12.49 7.66
C ILE A 561 8.48 -11.25 6.76
N GLY A 562 7.38 -10.48 6.84
CA GLY A 562 7.19 -9.29 6.02
C GLY A 562 8.32 -8.25 6.19
N THR A 563 8.57 -7.83 7.44
CA THR A 563 9.63 -6.84 7.72
C THR A 563 11.03 -7.37 7.41
N ALA A 564 11.30 -8.67 7.60
CA ALA A 564 12.58 -9.25 7.19
C ALA A 564 12.76 -9.24 5.67
N MET A 565 11.72 -9.58 4.89
CA MET A 565 11.80 -9.55 3.42
C MET A 565 12.07 -8.13 2.88
N GLU A 566 11.48 -7.11 3.51
CA GLU A 566 11.75 -5.70 3.22
C GLU A 566 13.18 -5.28 3.59
N LEU A 567 13.72 -5.76 4.71
CA LEU A 567 15.12 -5.54 5.09
C LEU A 567 16.09 -6.12 4.05
N LEU A 568 15.82 -7.33 3.55
CA LEU A 568 16.62 -7.95 2.49
C LEU A 568 16.39 -7.29 1.11
N ARG A 569 15.32 -6.50 0.95
CA ARG A 569 14.89 -5.91 -0.34
C ARG A 569 14.77 -6.96 -1.44
N ILE A 570 14.17 -8.11 -1.13
CA ILE A 570 14.08 -9.26 -2.06
C ILE A 570 13.54 -8.86 -3.44
N PRO A 571 12.45 -8.07 -3.58
CA PRO A 571 11.96 -7.68 -4.91
C PRO A 571 13.01 -6.93 -5.75
N ALA A 572 13.70 -5.98 -5.14
CA ALA A 572 14.76 -5.21 -5.81
C ALA A 572 15.95 -6.10 -6.15
N LEU A 573 16.32 -7.03 -5.27
CA LEU A 573 17.38 -8.01 -5.51
C LEU A 573 17.02 -8.98 -6.63
N THR A 574 15.76 -9.40 -6.74
CA THR A 574 15.28 -10.26 -7.83
C THR A 574 15.33 -9.52 -9.17
N VAL A 575 14.84 -8.28 -9.22
CA VAL A 575 14.95 -7.45 -10.45
C VAL A 575 16.42 -7.23 -10.82
N TYR A 576 17.28 -6.98 -9.83
CA TYR A 576 18.71 -6.87 -10.05
C TYR A 576 19.33 -8.17 -10.57
N ALA A 577 19.01 -9.32 -9.97
CA ALA A 577 19.50 -10.63 -10.39
C ALA A 577 19.03 -10.98 -11.81
N LEU A 578 17.76 -10.77 -12.13
CA LEU A 578 17.23 -10.93 -13.48
C LEU A 578 17.95 -10.03 -14.47
N ARG A 579 18.13 -8.74 -14.16
CA ARG A 579 18.92 -7.83 -15.01
C ARG A 579 20.36 -8.31 -15.17
N LEU A 580 20.99 -8.84 -14.13
CA LEU A 580 22.35 -9.37 -14.20
C LEU A 580 22.44 -10.57 -15.17
N CYS A 581 21.41 -11.43 -15.18
CA CYS A 581 21.27 -12.53 -16.12
C CYS A 581 21.07 -12.05 -17.57
N PHE A 582 20.36 -10.93 -17.78
CA PHE A 582 20.08 -10.37 -19.11
C PHE A 582 21.04 -9.26 -19.57
N ALA A 583 22.00 -8.84 -18.74
CA ALA A 583 22.92 -7.75 -19.05
C ALA A 583 23.88 -8.13 -20.19
N LYS A 584 23.99 -7.26 -21.20
CA LYS A 584 24.78 -7.50 -22.42
C LYS A 584 26.28 -7.36 -22.18
N SER A 585 26.68 -6.52 -21.21
CA SER A 585 28.09 -6.17 -20.99
C SER A 585 28.42 -5.97 -19.51
N GLN A 586 29.70 -6.09 -19.12
CA GLN A 586 30.14 -5.79 -17.75
C GLN A 586 29.88 -4.33 -17.37
N ALA A 587 29.89 -3.40 -18.33
CA ALA A 587 29.53 -2.00 -18.11
C ALA A 587 28.05 -1.84 -17.72
N GLU A 588 27.15 -2.61 -18.33
CA GLU A 588 25.72 -2.59 -18.02
C GLU A 588 25.42 -3.22 -16.65
N ARG A 589 26.24 -4.17 -16.20
CA ARG A 589 26.15 -4.76 -14.84
C ARG A 589 26.52 -3.78 -13.75
N ILE A 590 27.48 -2.88 -14.02
CA ILE A 590 27.93 -1.87 -13.07
C ILE A 590 26.91 -0.72 -13.01
N HIS A 591 26.21 -0.42 -14.11
CA HIS A 591 25.15 0.60 -14.16
C HIS A 591 23.86 0.16 -13.44
N SER A 592 23.95 -0.03 -12.12
CA SER A 592 22.80 -0.21 -11.26
C SER A 592 22.10 1.14 -11.02
N GLN A 593 20.79 1.19 -11.26
CA GLN A 593 19.97 2.35 -10.94
C GLN A 593 19.77 2.39 -9.42
N ALA A 594 20.00 3.55 -8.82
CA ALA A 594 19.59 3.78 -7.46
C ALA A 594 18.06 3.74 -7.39
N TYR A 595 17.52 3.11 -6.35
CA TYR A 595 16.08 3.05 -6.15
C TYR A 595 15.65 4.23 -5.27
N GLU A 596 14.56 4.89 -5.67
CA GLU A 596 13.87 5.87 -4.84
C GLU A 596 12.97 5.12 -3.83
N PHE A 597 12.85 5.67 -2.62
CA PHE A 597 11.97 5.11 -1.61
C PHE A 597 10.50 5.39 -1.97
N GLN A 598 9.70 4.33 -2.13
CA GLN A 598 8.31 4.44 -2.56
C GLN A 598 7.38 4.75 -1.39
N PHE A 599 7.40 6.00 -0.91
CA PHE A 599 6.61 6.44 0.25
C PHE A 599 5.14 6.04 0.15
N GLY A 600 4.50 6.18 -1.03
CA GLY A 600 3.08 5.89 -1.19
C GLY A 600 2.70 4.43 -0.88
N LEU A 601 3.55 3.47 -1.31
CA LEU A 601 3.32 2.05 -1.07
C LEU A 601 3.55 1.68 0.41
N GLU A 602 4.63 2.20 0.99
CA GLU A 602 5.04 1.90 2.37
C GLU A 602 4.08 2.47 3.41
N TYR A 603 3.55 3.69 3.15
CA TYR A 603 2.44 4.25 3.92
C TYR A 603 1.22 3.33 3.88
N ALA A 604 0.79 2.92 2.69
CA ALA A 604 -0.42 2.11 2.52
C ALA A 604 -0.34 0.76 3.27
N TRP A 605 0.80 0.08 3.23
CA TRP A 605 1.02 -1.18 3.96
C TRP A 605 1.01 -0.98 5.48
N THR A 606 1.75 0.02 5.97
CA THR A 606 1.80 0.33 7.40
C THR A 606 0.41 0.66 7.94
N MET A 607 -0.36 1.47 7.21
CA MET A 607 -1.73 1.83 7.56
C MET A 607 -2.70 0.66 7.44
N CYS A 608 -2.50 -0.27 6.50
CA CYS A 608 -3.31 -1.47 6.39
C CYS A 608 -3.13 -2.38 7.61
N ILE A 609 -1.90 -2.71 7.99
CA ILE A 609 -1.65 -3.54 9.17
C ILE A 609 -2.16 -2.85 10.45
N PHE A 610 -1.96 -1.53 10.56
CA PHE A 610 -2.57 -0.74 11.63
C PHE A 610 -4.10 -0.86 11.60
N ALA A 611 -4.75 -0.73 10.45
CA ALA A 611 -6.20 -0.85 10.31
C ALA A 611 -6.71 -2.26 10.68
N VAL A 612 -5.99 -3.33 10.33
CA VAL A 612 -6.29 -4.71 10.74
C VAL A 612 -6.20 -4.83 12.26
N SER A 613 -5.07 -4.44 12.86
CA SER A 613 -4.86 -4.51 14.31
C SER A 613 -5.88 -3.67 15.07
N MET A 614 -6.22 -2.49 14.55
CA MET A 614 -7.17 -1.56 15.14
C MET A 614 -8.60 -2.09 15.05
N THR A 615 -9.02 -2.59 13.88
CA THR A 615 -10.35 -3.15 13.65
C THR A 615 -10.64 -4.32 14.59
N TYR A 616 -9.67 -5.21 14.73
CA TYR A 616 -9.79 -6.42 15.56
C TYR A 616 -9.35 -6.22 17.02
N SER A 617 -8.89 -5.02 17.41
CA SER A 617 -8.38 -4.75 18.77
C SER A 617 -9.40 -4.99 19.87
N ILE A 618 -10.70 -4.82 19.56
CA ILE A 618 -11.81 -4.98 20.51
C ILE A 618 -12.42 -6.38 20.43
N THR A 619 -12.57 -6.92 19.21
CA THR A 619 -13.13 -8.27 19.00
C THR A 619 -12.15 -9.38 19.40
N CYS A 620 -10.85 -9.18 19.14
CA CYS A 620 -9.75 -10.07 19.46
C CYS A 620 -8.53 -9.28 19.97
N PRO A 621 -8.48 -8.95 21.27
CA PRO A 621 -7.40 -8.11 21.85
C PRO A 621 -5.99 -8.71 21.74
N ILE A 622 -5.85 -10.02 21.48
CA ILE A 622 -4.55 -10.68 21.29
C ILE A 622 -3.82 -10.18 20.03
N ILE A 623 -4.53 -9.59 19.06
CA ILE A 623 -3.89 -9.05 17.85
C ILE A 623 -3.01 -7.83 18.13
N THR A 624 -3.33 -7.03 19.16
CA THR A 624 -2.68 -5.73 19.41
C THR A 624 -1.19 -5.83 19.75
N PRO A 625 -0.69 -6.76 20.62
CA PRO A 625 0.74 -6.90 20.85
C PRO A 625 1.54 -7.26 19.58
N PHE A 626 0.97 -8.08 18.69
CA PHE A 626 1.62 -8.41 17.42
C PHE A 626 1.57 -7.25 16.42
N GLY A 627 0.53 -6.43 16.45
CA GLY A 627 0.48 -5.17 15.70
C GLY A 627 1.52 -4.16 16.20
N LEU A 628 1.75 -4.08 17.51
CA LEU A 628 2.82 -3.28 18.10
C LEU A 628 4.21 -3.81 17.69
N LEU A 629 4.40 -5.13 17.71
CA LEU A 629 5.62 -5.78 17.23
C LEU A 629 5.90 -5.41 15.77
N TYR A 630 4.89 -5.47 14.89
CA TYR A 630 5.01 -5.03 13.49
C TYR A 630 5.48 -3.57 13.42
N ALA A 631 4.81 -2.66 14.13
CA ALA A 631 5.13 -1.23 14.06
C ALA A 631 6.57 -0.92 14.51
N ILE A 632 7.05 -1.59 15.57
CA ILE A 632 8.43 -1.45 16.06
C ILE A 632 9.44 -2.00 15.04
N LEU A 633 9.23 -3.23 14.55
CA LEU A 633 10.13 -3.86 13.58
C LEU A 633 10.17 -3.06 12.27
N LYS A 634 9.01 -2.63 11.78
CA LYS A 634 8.87 -1.80 10.58
C LYS A 634 9.63 -0.48 10.72
N HIS A 635 9.53 0.19 11.86
CA HIS A 635 10.30 1.42 12.11
C HIS A 635 11.81 1.19 12.09
N MET A 636 12.29 0.10 12.69
CA MET A 636 13.71 -0.24 12.71
C MET A 636 14.23 -0.56 11.30
N VAL A 637 13.48 -1.37 10.53
CA VAL A 637 13.84 -1.77 9.17
C VAL A 637 13.83 -0.59 8.21
N ASP A 638 12.79 0.25 8.25
CA ASP A 638 12.70 1.40 7.34
C ASP A 638 13.76 2.45 7.66
N ARG A 639 14.02 2.73 8.94
CA ARG A 639 15.11 3.63 9.34
C ARG A 639 16.45 3.15 8.80
N TYR A 640 16.72 1.85 8.89
CA TYR A 640 17.95 1.26 8.35
C TYR A 640 18.01 1.39 6.81
N ASN A 641 16.94 0.99 6.13
CA ASN A 641 16.90 0.99 4.67
C ASN A 641 16.96 2.41 4.07
N ILE A 642 16.23 3.37 4.63
CA ILE A 642 16.25 4.77 4.17
C ILE A 642 17.66 5.37 4.33
N TYR A 643 18.35 5.05 5.43
CA TYR A 643 19.68 5.61 5.69
C TYR A 643 20.79 5.03 4.78
N TYR A 644 20.72 3.74 4.44
CA TYR A 644 21.80 3.03 3.74
C TYR A 644 21.53 2.66 2.27
N ALA A 645 20.27 2.64 1.83
CA ALA A 645 19.88 1.95 0.61
C ALA A 645 19.10 2.80 -0.40
N TYR A 646 18.49 3.91 0.02
CA TYR A 646 17.63 4.74 -0.82
C TYR A 646 18.19 6.14 -1.04
N VAL A 647 17.86 6.72 -2.19
CA VAL A 647 18.22 8.11 -2.54
C VAL A 647 17.19 9.07 -1.95
N PRO A 648 17.62 10.23 -1.42
CA PRO A 648 16.70 11.26 -0.94
C PRO A 648 15.72 11.67 -2.04
N THR A 649 14.43 11.55 -1.74
CA THR A 649 13.35 12.01 -2.63
C THR A 649 12.74 13.27 -2.03
N LYS A 650 12.50 14.28 -2.86
CA LYS A 650 11.76 15.49 -2.45
C LYS A 650 10.31 15.33 -2.84
N LEU A 651 9.44 15.24 -1.85
CA LEU A 651 8.01 15.14 -2.00
C LEU A 651 7.31 16.38 -1.43
N ASN A 652 6.04 16.53 -1.81
CA ASN A 652 5.17 17.53 -1.24
C ASN A 652 4.58 17.02 0.08
N GLN A 653 4.60 17.84 1.13
CA GLN A 653 4.03 17.52 2.44
C GLN A 653 2.56 17.10 2.44
N ARG A 654 1.80 17.37 1.36
CA ARG A 654 0.43 16.89 1.17
C ARG A 654 0.28 15.38 1.36
N ILE A 655 1.27 14.59 0.94
CA ILE A 655 1.23 13.12 1.11
C ILE A 655 1.20 12.74 2.59
N HIS A 656 2.03 13.39 3.41
CA HIS A 656 2.10 13.15 4.85
C HIS A 656 0.76 13.45 5.52
N ARG A 657 0.10 14.56 5.13
CA ARG A 657 -1.24 14.89 5.64
C ARG A 657 -2.31 13.89 5.19
N ALA A 658 -2.25 13.45 3.93
CA ALA A 658 -3.17 12.45 3.42
C ALA A 658 -3.02 11.12 4.17
N ALA A 659 -1.79 10.70 4.50
CA ALA A 659 -1.53 9.52 5.33
C ALA A 659 -2.16 9.67 6.73
N ILE A 660 -1.96 10.81 7.40
CA ILE A 660 -2.57 11.10 8.71
C ILE A 660 -4.11 11.02 8.65
N SER A 661 -4.72 11.57 7.60
CA SER A 661 -6.17 11.48 7.41
C SER A 661 -6.65 10.04 7.24
N GLN A 662 -5.89 9.18 6.56
CA GLN A 662 -6.26 7.78 6.32
C GLN A 662 -6.17 6.92 7.59
N VAL A 663 -5.27 7.25 8.52
CA VAL A 663 -5.19 6.56 9.83
C VAL A 663 -6.50 6.64 10.60
N ILE A 664 -7.24 7.74 10.47
CA ILE A 664 -8.55 7.96 11.13
C ILE A 664 -9.62 6.98 10.60
N VAL A 665 -9.45 6.43 9.40
CA VAL A 665 -10.38 5.43 8.84
C VAL A 665 -10.38 4.13 9.65
N ALA A 666 -9.25 3.74 10.23
CA ALA A 666 -9.11 2.50 11.01
C ALA A 666 -10.04 2.41 12.24
N PRO A 667 -10.09 3.39 13.16
CA PRO A 667 -11.04 3.36 14.28
C PRO A 667 -12.50 3.42 13.83
N ILE A 668 -12.80 4.06 12.69
CA ILE A 668 -14.16 4.10 12.15
C ILE A 668 -14.58 2.73 11.62
N LEU A 669 -13.67 2.04 10.93
CA LEU A 669 -13.87 0.65 10.55
C LEU A 669 -14.09 -0.22 11.80
N CYS A 670 -13.29 -0.05 12.86
CA CYS A 670 -13.50 -0.75 14.13
C CYS A 670 -14.92 -0.54 14.68
N MET A 671 -15.40 0.71 14.76
CA MET A 671 -16.77 0.99 15.22
C MET A 671 -17.84 0.39 14.29
N PHE A 672 -17.63 0.46 12.96
CA PHE A 672 -18.53 -0.14 11.98
C PHE A 672 -18.65 -1.66 12.18
N TRP A 673 -17.53 -2.35 12.40
CA TRP A 673 -17.51 -3.79 12.65
C TRP A 673 -18.15 -4.17 13.99
N LEU A 674 -17.96 -3.36 15.04
CA LEU A 674 -18.64 -3.56 16.32
C LEU A 674 -20.15 -3.35 16.21
N LEU A 675 -20.58 -2.34 15.45
CA LEU A 675 -22.00 -2.12 15.15
C LEU A 675 -22.57 -3.31 14.37
N PHE A 676 -21.87 -3.75 13.32
CA PHE A 676 -22.27 -4.91 12.52
C PHE A 676 -22.38 -6.18 13.38
N PHE A 677 -21.40 -6.45 14.24
CA PHE A 677 -21.44 -7.55 15.21
C PHE A 677 -22.63 -7.44 16.17
N SER A 678 -22.89 -6.24 16.71
CA SER A 678 -24.00 -6.00 17.63
C SER A 678 -25.35 -6.24 16.97
N VAL A 679 -25.54 -5.75 15.73
CA VAL A 679 -26.78 -5.96 14.96
C VAL A 679 -27.02 -7.44 14.67
N LEU A 680 -26.00 -8.18 14.26
CA LEU A 680 -26.12 -9.61 13.95
C LEU A 680 -26.47 -10.44 15.19
N ARG A 681 -25.89 -10.10 16.34
CA ARG A 681 -26.12 -10.83 17.58
C ARG A 681 -27.45 -10.51 18.24
N LEU A 682 -27.98 -9.32 18.03
CA LEU A 682 -29.20 -8.85 18.68
C LEU A 682 -30.49 -9.39 18.04
N GLY A 683 -30.49 -9.75 16.75
CA GLY A 683 -31.62 -10.40 16.07
C GLY A 683 -32.98 -9.66 16.16
N LYS A 684 -34.00 -10.14 15.46
CA LYS A 684 -35.38 -9.62 15.57
C LYS A 684 -36.09 -10.26 16.78
N TYR A 685 -35.68 -9.95 18.00
CA TYR A 685 -36.48 -10.35 19.17
C TYR A 685 -37.70 -9.43 19.33
N PRO A 686 -38.90 -9.97 19.60
CA PRO A 686 -40.10 -9.16 19.75
C PRO A 686 -39.98 -8.29 21.01
N TYR A 687 -40.26 -7.00 20.83
CA TYR A 687 -40.30 -5.96 21.85
C TYR A 687 -41.09 -6.41 23.07
N GLY A 688 -40.47 -6.35 24.25
CA GLY A 688 -41.22 -6.58 25.48
C GLY A 688 -40.45 -7.13 26.66
N THR A 689 -39.30 -6.58 27.06
CA THR A 689 -38.92 -6.58 28.49
C THR A 689 -37.99 -5.41 28.83
N LEU A 690 -38.03 -4.97 30.10
CA LEU A 690 -37.43 -3.72 30.65
C LEU A 690 -35.92 -3.50 30.43
N THR A 691 -35.19 -4.41 29.78
CA THR A 691 -33.77 -4.26 29.36
C THR A 691 -33.60 -3.59 27.99
N ASP A 692 -34.70 -3.26 27.31
CA ASP A 692 -34.71 -2.62 25.98
C ASP A 692 -34.16 -1.17 25.98
N ALA A 693 -34.18 -0.45 27.10
CA ALA A 693 -33.72 0.94 27.16
C ALA A 693 -32.18 1.03 27.00
N ASP A 694 -31.40 0.22 27.70
CA ASP A 694 -29.93 0.22 27.56
C ASP A 694 -29.48 -0.40 26.23
N ARG A 695 -30.23 -1.39 25.73
CA ARG A 695 -29.95 -2.09 24.46
C ARG A 695 -30.23 -1.23 23.23
N SER A 696 -31.35 -0.52 23.22
CA SER A 696 -31.66 0.50 22.20
C SER A 696 -30.74 1.71 22.34
N THR A 697 -30.35 2.10 23.56
CA THR A 697 -29.41 3.20 23.77
C THR A 697 -28.02 2.85 23.27
N VAL A 698 -27.48 1.66 23.52
CA VAL A 698 -26.13 1.26 23.03
C VAL A 698 -26.10 1.09 21.51
N THR A 699 -27.10 0.45 20.90
CA THR A 699 -27.17 0.33 19.43
C THR A 699 -27.47 1.67 18.76
N SER A 700 -28.35 2.49 19.32
CA SER A 700 -28.63 3.84 18.84
C SER A 700 -27.44 4.79 19.05
N THR A 701 -26.74 4.73 20.18
CA THR A 701 -25.53 5.56 20.43
C THR A 701 -24.35 5.08 19.62
N THR A 702 -24.12 3.79 19.42
CA THR A 702 -23.08 3.29 18.52
C THR A 702 -23.42 3.55 17.06
N ALA A 703 -24.67 3.39 16.62
CA ALA A 703 -25.09 3.74 15.26
C ALA A 703 -25.05 5.26 15.03
N SER A 704 -25.48 6.06 16.00
CA SER A 704 -25.39 7.53 15.94
C SER A 704 -23.95 8.00 16.05
N SER A 705 -23.09 7.33 16.81
CA SER A 705 -21.66 7.59 16.91
C SER A 705 -20.94 7.20 15.62
N VAL A 706 -21.21 6.02 15.06
CA VAL A 706 -20.71 5.61 13.73
C VAL A 706 -21.20 6.58 12.68
N GLN A 707 -22.48 6.92 12.65
CA GLN A 707 -23.02 7.85 11.66
C GLN A 707 -22.44 9.25 11.87
N TYR A 708 -22.42 9.78 13.10
CA TYR A 708 -21.89 11.11 13.40
C TYR A 708 -20.39 11.19 13.15
N HIS A 709 -19.60 10.18 13.53
CA HIS A 709 -18.15 10.14 13.35
C HIS A 709 -17.74 9.71 11.95
N PHE A 710 -18.54 8.92 11.24
CA PHE A 710 -18.39 8.72 9.80
C PHE A 710 -18.76 9.98 9.06
N PHE A 711 -19.80 10.73 9.47
CA PHE A 711 -20.09 12.06 8.90
C PHE A 711 -19.06 13.10 9.33
N LEU A 712 -18.47 13.00 10.52
CA LEU A 712 -17.42 13.90 11.01
C LEU A 712 -16.10 13.59 10.33
N CYS A 713 -15.76 12.31 10.13
CA CYS A 713 -14.58 11.90 9.37
C CYS A 713 -14.81 12.07 7.88
N TRP A 714 -16.00 11.83 7.35
CA TRP A 714 -16.38 12.28 6.02
C TRP A 714 -16.20 13.78 6.01
N ARG A 715 -16.68 14.56 6.97
CA ARG A 715 -16.53 16.02 6.97
C ARG A 715 -15.10 16.48 7.19
N ILE A 716 -14.26 15.76 7.93
CA ILE A 716 -12.83 16.03 8.18
C ILE A 716 -12.01 15.57 6.98
N HIS A 717 -12.35 14.46 6.34
CA HIS A 717 -11.74 13.93 5.13
C HIS A 717 -12.20 14.68 3.89
N ASN A 718 -13.46 15.10 3.84
CA ASN A 718 -13.96 16.11 2.91
C ASN A 718 -13.52 17.48 3.36
N GLN A 719 -13.15 17.78 4.60
CA GLN A 719 -12.49 19.06 4.93
C GLN A 719 -11.01 18.98 4.66
N SER A 720 -10.38 17.81 4.57
CA SER A 720 -9.00 17.63 4.17
C SER A 720 -8.92 17.53 2.66
N ILE A 721 -9.91 16.92 2.00
CA ILE A 721 -10.14 16.90 0.55
C ILE A 721 -10.73 18.21 0.09
N LEU A 722 -11.65 18.85 0.83
CA LEU A 722 -12.05 20.25 0.62
C LEU A 722 -10.97 21.16 1.12
N LEU A 723 -10.05 20.85 2.06
CA LEU A 723 -8.81 21.62 2.24
C LEU A 723 -7.78 21.24 1.17
N GLU A 724 -7.90 20.16 0.40
CA GLU A 724 -7.02 19.88 -0.75
C GLU A 724 -7.59 20.59 -1.99
N ARG A 725 -8.91 20.59 -2.12
CA ARG A 725 -9.68 21.36 -3.10
C ARG A 725 -9.63 22.82 -2.74
N ASP A 726 -9.66 23.19 -1.47
CA ASP A 726 -9.55 24.51 -0.86
C ASP A 726 -8.09 24.85 -0.45
N LEU A 727 -7.08 24.01 -0.58
CA LEU A 727 -5.69 24.48 -0.74
C LEU A 727 -5.42 24.71 -2.22
N ASN A 728 -6.26 24.16 -3.10
CA ASN A 728 -6.41 24.59 -4.48
C ASN A 728 -7.53 25.67 -4.67
N VAL A 729 -8.37 26.01 -3.66
CA VAL A 729 -9.60 26.88 -3.71
C VAL A 729 -9.81 27.86 -2.52
N THR A 730 -9.19 27.68 -1.36
CA THR A 730 -9.04 28.62 -0.20
C THR A 730 -7.60 29.15 0.00
N GLU A 731 -6.57 28.59 -0.65
CA GLU A 731 -5.41 29.41 -1.08
C GLU A 731 -5.89 30.52 -2.06
N LYS A 732 -7.14 30.40 -2.55
CA LYS A 732 -7.91 31.43 -3.28
C LYS A 732 -8.87 32.26 -2.38
N ALA A 733 -8.92 32.08 -1.05
CA ALA A 733 -9.89 32.77 -0.17
C ALA A 733 -9.38 33.41 1.14
N TYR A 734 -8.24 33.04 1.74
CA TYR A 734 -7.72 33.69 2.96
C TYR A 734 -6.19 33.87 2.87
N VAL A 735 -5.66 34.88 2.18
CA VAL A 735 -5.35 36.17 2.81
C VAL A 735 -6.59 37.07 2.83
N ILE A 736 -7.24 37.19 3.99
CA ILE A 736 -7.98 38.41 4.34
C ILE A 736 -6.95 39.47 4.66
#